data_AF-A0A952TME9-F1
#
_entry.id   AF-A0A952TME9-F1
#
_cell.length_a   1.000
_cell.length_b   1.000
_cell.length_c   1.000
_cell.angle_alpha   90.00
_cell.angle_beta   90.00
_cell.angle_gamma   90.00
#
_symmetry.space_group_name_H-M   'P 1'
#
loop_
_entity.id
_entity.type
_entity.pdbx_description
1 polymer ?
#
loop_
_entity_poly.entity_id
_entity_poly.type
_entity_poly.pdbx_seq_one_letter_code
_entity_poly.pdbx_strand_id
1 'polypeptide(L)'
;MRAPQLMMSGLMVLALAACSNDKGDGDKKAQPQTPEEALQSLPEYHRTAFENWKNQVAKSCGAADALGLSNGGGSMEIGIDAKAILARNAGSLAFTNAEGTLFLTGFNSLNGQATTETEASSEVDGVSTVVKGSTKRSGSYCEVYIYGQKVYETTLARSFVVGAELRADKKTAAVNTRARVENVGSIGSAIAYETGVSEALTEAMKPTAPLRDAFARALGLTEDLGPRLLQLSPYPQVTFATKLQGEVSSVWTLGDSRSLVASRAVLGSLFAGQNRTVSVNLLVKLPVMKFADVENVADKSSFNANAHLLQERNGAGTTLRLEQMTLGGRKAFNAEEAHACLNERLSAILAPPQGKNEISPSLGEAVGPCRLLNADLEETMYTSGLMKDLLATVYAGVQPSPVFRHNGWESVLSRLVKENLDAGQDLVRALDPQNLTRVIPLLQSSTSVIRGELGRLQNGAALKTSLDDMAIGWALIGQQVEMSRIGHIIYSADISANPYLVSTQRMLGDLSREPYARDAELQFALTMAPEYKAEGTQALALAKELDEKHFEREIFNQVIQKRIALTDLQSYTRALNVAKTELAKYPNLAPLKSQLASLTTTWLKNGAFTAGEIPSVYQAVSNVIDAFPASTAEMLKSFDAGGSEARSALAYARELNAELKAQSLKIAEDAKAAGHAQWGAEFLNSILQRRPAPAQIRAWSSMWSSINAFVARETQRLAGESAIGAEWRRKAIIERAIKETWTELEFNGLEAIAQVAIYKTMCERHKDVASQVDCAGGSLFSKESKKFFDPAFQNRYTGLAADLRGAISQMSDFKWVSIKGELLREFFGSFEPMWSRCDNAAFAQRSTELKLTLNQALSETDSFRRFDHERRIRELVRNCN
;
A
#
# COMPACT_ATOMS: atom_id res chain seq x y z
N MET A 1 33.49 2.39 -18.28
CA MET A 1 33.65 3.57 -19.17
C MET A 1 33.22 4.81 -18.38
N ARG A 2 34.07 5.83 -18.20
CA ARG A 2 33.85 6.97 -17.28
C ARG A 2 33.76 8.34 -18.01
N ALA A 3 33.00 8.40 -19.11
CA ALA A 3 32.88 9.61 -19.94
C ALA A 3 31.63 10.50 -19.74
N PRO A 4 30.43 10.01 -19.31
CA PRO A 4 29.21 10.85 -19.38
C PRO A 4 29.04 11.86 -18.23
N GLN A 5 29.75 11.70 -17.10
CA GLN A 5 29.55 12.53 -15.90
C GLN A 5 30.27 13.89 -15.92
N LEU A 6 31.34 14.04 -16.71
CA LEU A 6 32.19 15.25 -16.71
C LEU A 6 31.62 16.43 -17.51
N MET A 7 30.61 16.22 -18.37
CA MET A 7 30.16 17.25 -19.32
C MET A 7 28.80 17.89 -18.98
N MET A 8 27.97 17.22 -18.19
CA MET A 8 26.65 17.73 -17.81
C MET A 8 26.70 19.03 -17.01
N SER A 9 27.65 19.13 -16.09
CA SER A 9 27.80 20.24 -15.15
C SER A 9 28.19 21.54 -15.87
N GLY A 10 29.11 21.49 -16.84
CA GLY A 10 29.44 22.65 -17.67
C GLY A 10 28.29 23.12 -18.57
N LEU A 11 27.56 22.17 -19.17
CA LEU A 11 26.34 22.43 -19.96
C LEU A 11 25.30 23.23 -19.19
N MET A 12 25.08 22.88 -17.91
CA MET A 12 23.99 23.43 -17.12
C MET A 12 24.32 24.81 -16.53
N VAL A 13 25.59 25.04 -16.17
CA VAL A 13 26.07 26.38 -15.75
C VAL A 13 25.93 27.38 -16.90
N LEU A 14 26.25 26.98 -18.14
CA LEU A 14 26.06 27.84 -19.33
C LEU A 14 24.60 28.16 -19.62
N ALA A 15 23.69 27.18 -19.48
CA ALA A 15 22.25 27.40 -19.68
C ALA A 15 21.62 28.29 -18.59
N LEU A 16 22.06 28.16 -17.33
CA LEU A 16 21.59 28.99 -16.22
C LEU A 16 22.17 30.41 -16.27
N ALA A 17 23.44 30.56 -16.63
CA ALA A 17 24.08 31.87 -16.80
C ALA A 17 23.43 32.70 -17.93
N ALA A 18 22.89 32.06 -18.97
CA ALA A 18 22.14 32.74 -20.02
C ALA A 18 20.79 33.33 -19.54
N CYS A 19 20.26 32.89 -18.40
CA CYS A 19 19.00 33.37 -17.83
C CYS A 19 19.18 34.39 -16.68
N SER A 20 20.42 34.69 -16.26
CA SER A 20 20.72 35.63 -15.16
C SER A 20 21.71 36.71 -15.59
N ASN A 21 21.20 37.89 -15.94
CA ASN A 21 22.05 39.06 -16.21
C ASN A 21 22.64 39.65 -14.92
N ASP A 22 23.96 39.88 -14.88
CA ASP A 22 24.50 41.24 -14.85
C ASP A 22 25.96 41.34 -15.35
N LYS A 23 26.21 42.32 -16.23
CA LYS A 23 27.51 42.95 -16.63
C LYS A 23 28.65 42.16 -17.29
N GLY A 24 29.00 42.60 -18.51
CA GLY A 24 30.32 42.45 -19.14
C GLY A 24 30.28 42.74 -20.65
N ASP A 25 31.00 43.76 -21.13
CA ASP A 25 31.05 44.10 -22.57
C ASP A 25 31.77 43.03 -23.42
N GLY A 26 31.19 42.67 -24.57
CA GLY A 26 31.84 41.81 -25.57
C GLY A 26 30.87 41.18 -26.59
N ASP A 27 30.90 41.67 -27.84
CA ASP A 27 30.27 41.16 -29.07
C ASP A 27 28.94 40.39 -29.01
N LYS A 28 27.89 41.03 -29.55
CA LYS A 28 26.53 40.50 -29.66
C LYS A 28 26.43 39.32 -30.65
N LYS A 29 26.48 38.09 -30.13
CA LYS A 29 25.57 37.03 -30.61
C LYS A 29 24.26 37.11 -29.83
N ALA A 30 23.13 36.89 -30.51
CA ALA A 30 21.83 36.90 -29.85
C ALA A 30 21.78 35.81 -28.77
N GLN A 31 21.52 36.19 -27.52
CA GLN A 31 21.31 35.23 -26.45
C GLN A 31 20.02 34.45 -26.70
N PRO A 32 20.02 33.12 -26.48
CA PRO A 32 18.82 32.29 -26.57
C PRO A 32 17.80 32.73 -25.51
N GLN A 33 16.54 32.92 -25.91
CA GLN A 33 15.46 33.37 -25.02
C GLN A 33 14.64 32.21 -24.44
N THR A 34 14.85 31.00 -24.95
CA THR A 34 14.23 29.76 -24.46
C THR A 34 15.28 28.70 -24.11
N PRO A 35 14.99 27.77 -23.18
CA PRO A 35 15.84 26.60 -22.92
C PRO A 35 16.12 25.78 -24.20
N GLU A 36 15.14 25.71 -25.11
CA GLU A 36 15.26 25.04 -26.40
C GLU A 36 16.28 25.71 -27.33
N GLU A 37 16.25 27.05 -27.46
CA GLU A 37 17.26 27.80 -28.21
C GLU A 37 18.64 27.69 -27.57
N ALA A 38 18.70 27.68 -26.23
CA ALA A 38 19.94 27.51 -25.49
C ALA A 38 20.57 26.14 -25.79
N LEU A 39 19.75 25.08 -25.77
CA LEU A 39 20.18 23.72 -26.10
C LEU A 39 20.59 23.58 -27.59
N GLN A 40 19.93 24.30 -28.50
CA GLN A 40 20.28 24.30 -29.93
C GLN A 40 21.57 25.06 -30.24
N SER A 41 21.92 26.08 -29.45
CA SER A 41 23.14 26.87 -29.61
C SER A 41 24.44 26.12 -29.25
N LEU A 42 24.33 24.96 -28.60
CA LEU A 42 25.46 24.16 -28.14
C LEU A 42 26.13 23.35 -29.26
N PRO A 43 27.44 23.08 -29.16
CA PRO A 43 28.12 22.11 -30.01
C PRO A 43 27.43 20.74 -29.96
N GLU A 44 27.36 20.08 -31.11
CA GLU A 44 26.56 18.85 -31.32
C GLU A 44 26.85 17.73 -30.30
N TYR A 45 28.11 17.59 -29.89
CA TYR A 45 28.53 16.61 -28.88
C TYR A 45 27.92 16.88 -27.50
N HIS A 46 27.83 18.15 -27.07
CA HIS A 46 27.21 18.55 -25.81
C HIS A 46 25.69 18.37 -25.84
N ARG A 47 25.05 18.76 -26.95
CA ARG A 47 23.63 18.48 -27.20
C ARG A 47 23.32 16.98 -27.14
N THR A 48 24.18 16.15 -27.74
CA THR A 48 24.07 14.68 -27.71
C THR A 48 24.25 14.12 -26.30
N ALA A 49 25.19 14.64 -25.51
CA ALA A 49 25.38 14.24 -24.11
C ALA A 49 24.15 14.58 -23.24
N PHE A 50 23.55 15.76 -23.42
CA PHE A 50 22.31 16.14 -22.75
C PHE A 50 21.12 15.24 -23.15
N GLU A 51 20.93 15.00 -24.45
CA GLU A 51 19.89 14.07 -24.92
C GLU A 51 20.07 12.67 -24.32
N ASN A 52 21.30 12.15 -24.28
CA ASN A 52 21.60 10.85 -23.70
C ASN A 52 21.28 10.78 -22.20
N TRP A 53 21.64 11.81 -21.42
CA TRP A 53 21.27 11.87 -20.01
C TRP A 53 19.77 12.05 -19.79
N LYS A 54 19.11 12.93 -20.57
CA LYS A 54 17.66 13.13 -20.51
C LYS A 54 16.92 11.83 -20.79
N ASN A 55 17.42 11.05 -21.76
CA ASN A 55 16.94 9.71 -22.05
C ASN A 55 17.27 8.70 -20.93
N GLN A 56 18.34 8.87 -20.13
CA GLN A 56 18.61 8.06 -18.93
C GLN A 56 17.72 8.43 -17.73
N VAL A 57 17.47 9.71 -17.47
CA VAL A 57 16.62 10.13 -16.34
C VAL A 57 15.14 9.80 -16.60
N ALA A 58 14.68 9.92 -17.86
CA ALA A 58 13.35 9.43 -18.25
C ALA A 58 13.15 7.91 -17.97
N LYS A 59 14.23 7.11 -17.99
CA LYS A 59 14.20 5.68 -17.65
C LYS A 59 14.07 5.40 -16.15
N SER A 60 14.47 6.34 -15.29
CA SER A 60 14.43 6.23 -13.81
C SER A 60 13.09 6.62 -13.16
N CYS A 61 12.06 6.94 -13.96
CA CYS A 61 10.78 7.50 -13.53
C CYS A 61 9.81 6.48 -12.87
N GLY A 62 10.34 5.57 -12.05
CA GLY A 62 9.59 4.52 -11.35
C GLY A 62 8.96 3.47 -12.27
N ALA A 63 9.41 3.34 -13.53
CA ALA A 63 8.86 2.40 -14.49
C ALA A 63 9.06 0.92 -14.06
N ALA A 64 10.20 0.61 -13.44
CA ALA A 64 10.48 -0.72 -12.90
C ALA A 64 9.56 -1.07 -11.72
N ASP A 65 9.36 -0.14 -10.78
CA ASP A 65 8.45 -0.32 -9.63
C ASP A 65 6.98 -0.40 -10.06
N ALA A 66 6.57 0.41 -11.05
CA ALA A 66 5.22 0.35 -11.62
C ALA A 66 4.93 -0.96 -12.38
N LEU A 67 5.96 -1.78 -12.65
CA LEU A 67 5.88 -3.11 -13.24
C LEU A 67 6.19 -4.23 -12.22
N GLY A 68 6.44 -3.90 -10.94
CA GLY A 68 6.75 -4.87 -9.87
C GLY A 68 8.16 -5.48 -9.89
N LEU A 69 9.07 -4.93 -10.71
CA LEU A 69 10.42 -5.50 -10.89
C LEU A 69 11.36 -5.35 -9.68
N SER A 70 10.93 -4.67 -8.61
CA SER A 70 11.72 -4.41 -7.39
C SER A 70 11.60 -5.48 -6.30
N ASN A 71 10.73 -6.49 -6.44
CA ASN A 71 10.53 -7.59 -5.46
C ASN A 71 11.68 -8.63 -5.40
N GLY A 72 12.93 -8.21 -5.68
CA GLY A 72 14.05 -9.10 -6.03
C GLY A 72 15.38 -8.85 -5.33
N GLY A 73 15.41 -8.22 -4.15
CA GLY A 73 16.57 -8.21 -3.25
C GLY A 73 17.82 -7.43 -3.69
N GLY A 74 17.78 -6.78 -4.86
CA GLY A 74 18.80 -5.85 -5.31
C GLY A 74 18.16 -4.73 -6.13
N SER A 75 18.49 -3.48 -5.79
CA SER A 75 18.08 -2.31 -6.57
C SER A 75 18.80 -2.31 -7.92
N MET A 76 18.21 -2.94 -8.93
CA MET A 76 18.71 -2.83 -10.30
C MET A 76 18.45 -1.42 -10.81
N GLU A 77 19.53 -0.62 -10.91
CA GLU A 77 19.55 0.71 -11.55
C GLU A 77 19.34 0.66 -13.08
N ILE A 78 18.56 -0.30 -13.58
CA ILE A 78 18.32 -0.55 -15.01
C ILE A 78 16.93 -0.01 -15.34
N GLY A 79 16.86 1.29 -15.63
CA GLY A 79 15.62 1.95 -16.02
C GLY A 79 15.13 1.54 -17.41
N ILE A 80 13.81 1.46 -17.58
CA ILE A 80 13.14 0.97 -18.79
C ILE A 80 12.88 2.11 -19.79
N ASP A 81 13.20 1.90 -21.07
CA ASP A 81 13.06 2.92 -22.11
C ASP A 81 11.62 3.11 -22.61
N ALA A 82 10.83 3.86 -21.84
CA ALA A 82 9.45 4.21 -22.18
C ALA A 82 9.31 4.94 -23.54
N LYS A 83 10.36 5.65 -23.98
CA LYS A 83 10.38 6.36 -25.27
C LYS A 83 10.62 5.41 -26.44
N ALA A 84 11.48 4.40 -26.28
CA ALA A 84 11.62 3.30 -27.23
C ALA A 84 10.35 2.45 -27.32
N ILE A 85 9.67 2.20 -26.18
CA ILE A 85 8.35 1.55 -26.16
C ILE A 85 7.33 2.37 -26.95
N LEU A 86 7.24 3.68 -26.72
CA LEU A 86 6.31 4.56 -27.44
C LEU A 86 6.62 4.71 -28.93
N ALA A 87 7.88 4.90 -29.30
CA ALA A 87 8.29 5.02 -30.70
C ALA A 87 8.00 3.74 -31.52
N ARG A 88 7.96 2.57 -30.87
CA ARG A 88 7.55 1.29 -31.47
C ARG A 88 6.05 0.99 -31.33
N ASN A 89 5.27 1.83 -30.64
CA ASN A 89 3.81 1.71 -30.47
C ASN A 89 3.01 2.72 -31.32
N ALA A 90 3.65 3.72 -31.92
CA ALA A 90 3.00 4.71 -32.79
C ALA A 90 2.67 4.12 -34.19
N GLY A 91 1.72 3.18 -34.21
CA GLY A 91 1.39 2.36 -35.37
C GLY A 91 2.04 0.97 -35.27
N SER A 92 1.20 -0.06 -35.20
CA SER A 92 1.60 -1.45 -34.94
C SER A 92 2.66 -1.96 -35.92
N LEU A 93 3.82 -2.34 -35.41
CA LEU A 93 4.97 -2.78 -36.21
C LEU A 93 5.05 -4.31 -36.24
N ALA A 94 4.88 -4.90 -37.43
CA ALA A 94 5.10 -6.32 -37.64
C ALA A 94 6.59 -6.62 -37.80
N PHE A 95 7.16 -7.45 -36.93
CA PHE A 95 8.49 -8.02 -37.11
C PHE A 95 8.36 -9.43 -37.68
N THR A 96 8.98 -9.67 -38.83
CA THR A 96 9.16 -11.02 -39.37
C THR A 96 10.62 -11.44 -39.20
N ASN A 97 10.82 -12.62 -38.63
CA ASN A 97 11.92 -13.50 -39.00
C ASN A 97 11.44 -14.95 -38.80
N ALA A 98 12.31 -15.92 -39.06
CA ALA A 98 11.95 -17.33 -39.13
C ALA A 98 11.71 -18.01 -37.77
N GLU A 99 10.99 -17.38 -36.82
CA GLU A 99 10.70 -17.92 -35.49
C GLU A 99 9.27 -17.72 -34.92
N GLY A 100 8.38 -16.99 -35.63
CA GLY A 100 6.94 -16.86 -35.26
C GLY A 100 6.60 -15.63 -34.43
N THR A 101 5.52 -14.93 -34.81
CA THR A 101 5.17 -13.57 -34.35
C THR A 101 4.39 -13.59 -33.03
N LEU A 102 3.82 -12.43 -32.67
CA LEU A 102 3.20 -12.17 -31.39
C LEU A 102 2.02 -11.13 -31.55
N PHE A 103 0.76 -11.48 -31.15
CA PHE A 103 -0.36 -10.55 -30.81
C PHE A 103 -0.99 -10.72 -29.36
N LEU A 104 -1.12 -9.64 -28.55
CA LEU A 104 -1.85 -9.47 -27.25
C LEU A 104 -2.49 -8.07 -27.23
N THR A 105 -3.71 -7.94 -26.75
CA THR A 105 -4.45 -6.67 -26.74
C THR A 105 -4.69 -6.13 -25.31
N GLY A 106 -4.76 -4.80 -25.19
CA GLY A 106 -5.34 -4.06 -24.06
C GLY A 106 -4.59 -4.12 -22.71
N PHE A 107 -3.89 -3.03 -22.40
CA PHE A 107 -3.47 -2.67 -21.03
C PHE A 107 -4.19 -1.38 -20.58
N ASN A 108 -4.63 -1.36 -19.33
CA ASN A 108 -5.13 -0.14 -18.67
C ASN A 108 -3.97 0.72 -18.15
N SER A 109 -4.24 2.01 -17.98
CA SER A 109 -3.23 3.04 -17.71
C SER A 109 -2.40 2.83 -16.44
N LEU A 110 -1.13 3.23 -16.51
CA LEU A 110 -0.17 3.34 -15.40
C LEU A 110 -0.64 4.33 -14.31
N ASN A 111 -1.63 3.95 -13.51
CA ASN A 111 -2.19 4.79 -12.46
C ASN A 111 -1.38 4.63 -11.16
N GLY A 112 -0.58 5.64 -10.85
CA GLY A 112 0.14 5.76 -9.59
C GLY A 112 1.00 7.01 -9.57
N GLN A 113 1.20 7.58 -8.39
CA GLN A 113 2.20 8.63 -8.17
C GLN A 113 3.48 7.97 -7.65
N ALA A 114 4.60 8.34 -8.27
CA ALA A 114 5.93 7.95 -7.84
C ALA A 114 6.83 9.18 -7.97
N THR A 115 7.84 9.29 -7.10
CA THR A 115 8.80 10.40 -7.13
C THR A 115 10.18 9.83 -6.89
N THR A 116 11.08 9.99 -7.86
CA THR A 116 12.47 9.53 -7.76
C THR A 116 13.38 10.74 -7.70
N GLU A 117 14.19 10.85 -6.67
CA GLU A 117 15.22 11.90 -6.55
C GLU A 117 16.59 11.31 -6.88
N THR A 118 17.38 12.03 -7.66
CA THR A 118 18.74 11.61 -8.06
C THR A 118 19.70 12.78 -7.90
N GLU A 119 20.77 12.56 -7.15
CA GLU A 119 21.83 13.55 -6.95
C GLU A 119 23.10 13.09 -7.68
N ALA A 120 23.61 13.93 -8.57
CA ALA A 120 24.84 13.69 -9.31
C ALA A 120 25.89 14.75 -8.94
N SER A 121 26.94 14.34 -8.23
CA SER A 121 28.12 15.16 -7.96
C SER A 121 29.14 15.01 -9.08
N SER A 122 29.59 16.12 -9.67
CA SER A 122 30.66 16.16 -10.67
C SER A 122 31.59 17.34 -10.42
N GLU A 123 32.88 17.15 -10.64
CA GLU A 123 33.91 18.17 -10.44
C GLU A 123 34.25 18.82 -11.78
N VAL A 124 34.01 20.13 -11.90
CA VAL A 124 34.33 20.93 -13.10
C VAL A 124 35.24 22.06 -12.66
N ASP A 125 36.39 22.19 -13.34
CA ASP A 125 37.42 23.21 -13.05
C ASP A 125 37.82 23.29 -11.56
N GLY A 126 37.82 22.14 -10.87
CA GLY A 126 38.16 22.02 -9.44
C GLY A 126 37.02 22.35 -8.46
N VAL A 127 35.79 22.55 -8.95
CA VAL A 127 34.60 22.83 -8.13
C VAL A 127 33.63 21.65 -8.20
N SER A 128 33.39 21.01 -7.05
CA SER A 128 32.39 19.94 -6.92
C SER A 128 30.97 20.52 -6.97
N THR A 129 30.27 20.26 -8.07
CA THR A 129 28.89 20.70 -8.32
C THR A 129 27.95 19.51 -8.16
N VAL A 130 26.95 19.64 -7.27
CA VAL A 130 25.92 18.62 -7.04
C VAL A 130 24.62 19.03 -7.71
N VAL A 131 24.25 18.34 -8.79
CA VAL A 131 22.99 18.56 -9.49
C VAL A 131 21.90 17.66 -8.88
N LYS A 132 20.84 18.29 -8.36
CA LYS A 132 19.65 17.58 -7.85
C LYS A 132 18.56 17.53 -8.92
N GLY A 133 18.40 16.36 -9.54
CA GLY A 133 17.26 16.04 -10.39
C GLY A 133 16.18 15.33 -9.58
N SER A 134 14.92 15.54 -9.92
CA SER A 134 13.82 14.67 -9.48
C SER A 134 12.91 14.35 -10.65
N THR A 135 12.23 13.20 -10.58
CA THR A 135 11.21 12.81 -11.55
C THR A 135 9.92 12.56 -10.82
N LYS A 136 8.79 12.99 -11.41
CA LYS A 136 7.46 12.81 -10.86
C LYS A 136 6.58 12.10 -11.90
N ARG A 137 6.00 10.98 -11.49
CA ARG A 137 4.96 10.29 -12.28
C ARG A 137 3.59 10.85 -11.90
N SER A 138 2.88 11.39 -12.89
CA SER A 138 1.51 11.90 -12.77
C SER A 138 0.62 11.15 -13.76
N GLY A 139 0.14 9.96 -13.35
CA GLY A 139 -0.58 9.05 -14.24
C GLY A 139 0.28 8.66 -15.45
N SER A 140 -0.17 9.01 -16.65
CA SER A 140 0.53 8.73 -17.91
C SER A 140 1.64 9.73 -18.27
N TYR A 141 2.08 10.59 -17.35
CA TYR A 141 3.11 11.59 -17.61
C TYR A 141 4.29 11.38 -16.66
N CYS A 142 5.50 11.42 -17.20
CA CYS A 142 6.72 11.55 -16.46
C CYS A 142 7.23 12.99 -16.63
N GLU A 143 7.25 13.73 -15.54
CA GLU A 143 7.79 15.09 -15.47
C GLU A 143 9.18 15.04 -14.83
N VAL A 144 10.18 15.61 -15.49
CA VAL A 144 11.55 15.73 -14.97
C VAL A 144 11.77 17.15 -14.49
N TYR A 145 12.20 17.26 -13.25
CA TYR A 145 12.52 18.50 -12.55
C TYR A 145 14.02 18.56 -12.25
N ILE A 146 14.60 19.75 -12.30
CA ILE A 146 15.96 20.00 -11.78
C ILE A 146 15.90 21.26 -10.93
N TYR A 147 16.45 21.20 -9.72
CA TYR A 147 16.28 22.24 -8.69
C TYR A 147 14.80 22.67 -8.47
N GLY A 148 13.85 21.74 -8.63
CA GLY A 148 12.41 21.97 -8.47
C GLY A 148 11.69 22.62 -9.66
N GLN A 149 12.39 22.99 -10.75
CA GLN A 149 11.76 23.47 -11.98
C GLN A 149 11.55 22.34 -12.99
N LYS A 150 10.36 22.23 -13.61
CA LYS A 150 10.09 21.25 -14.66
C LYS A 150 10.86 21.64 -15.93
N VAL A 151 11.83 20.81 -16.32
CA VAL A 151 12.67 21.02 -17.51
C VAL A 151 12.30 20.11 -18.68
N TYR A 152 11.56 19.03 -18.42
CA TYR A 152 11.12 18.09 -19.44
C TYR A 152 9.85 17.37 -19.00
N GLU A 153 8.98 17.09 -19.95
CA GLU A 153 7.81 16.23 -19.77
C GLU A 153 7.80 15.20 -20.90
N THR A 154 7.48 13.96 -20.56
CA THR A 154 7.23 12.93 -21.56
C THR A 154 6.03 12.10 -21.17
N THR A 155 5.26 11.67 -22.17
CA THR A 155 4.17 10.73 -21.94
C THR A 155 4.76 9.34 -21.69
N LEU A 156 4.21 8.59 -20.74
CA LEU A 156 4.42 7.16 -20.57
C LEU A 156 3.33 6.42 -21.35
N ALA A 157 3.64 5.24 -21.89
CA ALA A 157 2.67 4.45 -22.66
C ALA A 157 1.38 4.19 -21.85
N ARG A 158 0.25 4.78 -22.29
CA ARG A 158 -1.08 4.58 -21.67
C ARG A 158 -1.59 3.15 -21.84
N SER A 159 -1.23 2.53 -22.94
CA SER A 159 -1.53 1.18 -23.35
C SER A 159 -0.53 0.77 -24.44
N PHE A 160 -0.16 -0.50 -24.51
CA PHE A 160 0.63 -1.06 -25.60
C PHE A 160 0.09 -2.43 -26.00
N VAL A 161 0.26 -2.80 -27.27
CA VAL A 161 -0.23 -4.06 -27.85
C VAL A 161 0.97 -5.00 -28.03
N VAL A 162 0.91 -6.21 -27.46
CA VAL A 162 2.03 -7.21 -27.43
C VAL A 162 1.64 -8.54 -28.12
N GLY A 163 1.75 -9.74 -27.49
CA GLY A 163 2.16 -11.00 -28.16
C GLY A 163 1.56 -12.44 -27.98
N ALA A 164 1.48 -13.20 -29.10
CA ALA A 164 0.97 -14.56 -29.42
C ALA A 164 0.73 -14.87 -30.96
N GLU A 165 1.69 -15.37 -31.78
CA GLU A 165 1.53 -16.15 -33.07
C GLU A 165 2.52 -17.33 -33.07
N LEU A 166 2.04 -18.54 -32.80
CA LEU A 166 2.90 -19.72 -32.65
C LEU A 166 3.18 -20.37 -34.01
N ARG A 167 4.43 -20.78 -34.26
CA ARG A 167 4.79 -21.54 -35.47
C ARG A 167 4.08 -22.90 -35.52
N ALA A 168 3.73 -23.34 -36.73
CA ALA A 168 2.98 -24.57 -36.98
C ALA A 168 3.78 -25.89 -36.75
N ASP A 169 5.09 -25.78 -36.49
CA ASP A 169 6.08 -26.84 -36.63
C ASP A 169 6.97 -27.03 -35.37
N LYS A 170 6.50 -26.61 -34.19
CA LYS A 170 7.18 -26.82 -32.90
C LYS A 170 7.01 -28.25 -32.37
N LYS A 171 8.01 -29.12 -32.57
CA LYS A 171 8.11 -30.44 -31.91
C LYS A 171 8.66 -30.30 -30.48
N THR A 172 7.83 -30.51 -29.45
CA THR A 172 8.29 -30.51 -28.04
C THR A 172 7.48 -31.45 -27.15
N ALA A 173 8.18 -32.05 -26.18
CA ALA A 173 7.71 -32.87 -25.06
C ALA A 173 6.95 -34.17 -25.39
N ALA A 174 7.52 -35.29 -24.94
CA ALA A 174 6.80 -36.54 -24.69
C ALA A 174 6.48 -36.60 -23.20
N VAL A 175 5.20 -36.74 -22.84
CA VAL A 175 4.74 -36.78 -21.45
C VAL A 175 4.16 -38.17 -21.18
N ASN A 176 4.74 -38.89 -20.21
CA ASN A 176 4.31 -40.23 -19.87
C ASN A 176 3.09 -40.16 -18.94
N THR A 177 1.95 -40.70 -19.38
CA THR A 177 0.69 -40.60 -18.64
C THR A 177 -0.02 -41.93 -18.47
N ARG A 178 -1.04 -41.94 -17.61
CA ARG A 178 -1.92 -43.10 -17.41
C ARG A 178 -3.37 -42.70 -17.65
N ALA A 179 -3.74 -42.69 -18.93
CA ALA A 179 -5.14 -42.68 -19.33
C ALA A 179 -5.87 -43.88 -18.69
N ARG A 180 -6.76 -43.62 -17.74
CA ARG A 180 -7.64 -44.62 -17.15
C ARG A 180 -9.07 -44.35 -17.60
N VAL A 181 -9.63 -45.29 -18.39
CA VAL A 181 -11.03 -45.25 -18.81
C VAL A 181 -11.89 -45.90 -17.73
N GLU A 182 -12.68 -45.10 -17.02
CA GLU A 182 -13.64 -45.54 -16.00
C GLU A 182 -15.06 -45.40 -16.53
N ASN A 183 -15.94 -46.38 -16.30
CA ASN A 183 -17.35 -46.25 -16.68
C ASN A 183 -18.04 -45.21 -15.79
N VAL A 184 -18.85 -44.33 -16.38
CA VAL A 184 -19.59 -43.30 -15.65
C VAL A 184 -21.02 -43.27 -16.15
N GLY A 185 -21.97 -43.20 -15.22
CA GLY A 185 -23.40 -43.33 -15.52
C GLY A 185 -23.81 -44.75 -15.96
N SER A 186 -25.09 -44.91 -16.28
CA SER A 186 -25.70 -46.17 -16.72
C SER A 186 -25.71 -46.37 -18.24
N ILE A 187 -25.40 -45.32 -19.02
CA ILE A 187 -25.65 -45.25 -20.47
C ILE A 187 -24.43 -45.67 -21.32
N GLY A 188 -23.45 -46.36 -20.71
CA GLY A 188 -22.23 -46.78 -21.41
C GLY A 188 -21.27 -45.62 -21.74
N SER A 189 -21.35 -44.51 -21.02
CA SER A 189 -20.35 -43.43 -21.05
C SER A 189 -19.14 -43.78 -20.19
N ALA A 190 -18.03 -43.10 -20.43
CA ALA A 190 -16.81 -43.27 -19.67
C ALA A 190 -16.06 -41.94 -19.48
N ILE A 191 -15.27 -41.88 -18.40
CA ILE A 191 -14.29 -40.81 -18.17
C ILE A 191 -12.88 -41.32 -18.46
N ALA A 192 -12.07 -40.52 -19.15
CA ALA A 192 -10.62 -40.69 -19.20
C ALA A 192 -9.90 -39.50 -18.55
N TYR A 193 -8.92 -39.78 -17.69
CA TYR A 193 -8.08 -38.77 -17.05
C TYR A 193 -6.77 -38.59 -17.82
N GLU A 194 -6.55 -37.39 -18.39
CA GLU A 194 -5.48 -37.14 -19.36
C GLU A 194 -4.73 -35.83 -19.05
N THR A 195 -3.75 -35.88 -18.13
CA THR A 195 -2.93 -34.71 -17.79
C THR A 195 -1.96 -34.32 -18.91
N GLY A 196 -1.53 -35.29 -19.72
CA GLY A 196 -0.40 -35.15 -20.65
C GLY A 196 -0.69 -34.26 -21.85
N VAL A 197 -1.94 -34.19 -22.32
CA VAL A 197 -2.36 -33.28 -23.40
C VAL A 197 -2.26 -31.83 -22.93
N SER A 198 -2.70 -31.55 -21.69
CA SER A 198 -2.61 -30.21 -21.10
C SER A 198 -1.16 -29.79 -20.88
N GLU A 199 -0.33 -30.69 -20.36
CA GLU A 199 1.10 -30.44 -20.13
C GLU A 199 1.85 -30.23 -21.46
N ALA A 200 1.66 -31.11 -22.46
CA ALA A 200 2.31 -30.98 -23.77
C ALA A 200 1.91 -29.68 -24.51
N LEU A 201 0.63 -29.30 -24.47
CA LEU A 201 0.16 -28.03 -25.06
C LEU A 201 0.67 -26.81 -24.29
N THR A 202 0.72 -26.87 -22.95
CA THR A 202 1.27 -25.79 -22.12
C THR A 202 2.76 -25.56 -22.40
N GLU A 203 3.55 -26.63 -22.56
CA GLU A 203 4.96 -26.53 -22.99
C GLU A 203 5.10 -26.00 -24.44
N ALA A 204 4.22 -26.45 -25.35
CA ALA A 204 4.21 -25.98 -26.74
C ALA A 204 3.91 -24.48 -26.83
N MET A 205 3.06 -23.93 -25.95
CA MET A 205 2.75 -22.50 -25.89
C MET A 205 3.83 -21.62 -25.22
N LYS A 206 4.85 -22.21 -24.56
CA LYS A 206 5.90 -21.40 -23.91
C LYS A 206 6.74 -20.57 -24.89
N PRO A 207 7.01 -19.28 -24.58
CA PRO A 207 8.01 -18.47 -25.27
C PRO A 207 9.36 -19.19 -25.35
N THR A 208 9.97 -19.19 -26.53
CA THR A 208 11.31 -19.74 -26.71
C THR A 208 12.35 -18.87 -25.99
N ALA A 209 13.58 -19.38 -25.77
CA ALA A 209 14.66 -18.53 -25.27
C ALA A 209 15.00 -17.40 -26.27
N PRO A 210 15.27 -17.66 -27.56
CA PRO A 210 15.54 -16.60 -28.55
C PRO A 210 14.52 -15.46 -28.58
N LEU A 211 13.22 -15.77 -28.44
CA LEU A 211 12.15 -14.78 -28.37
C LEU A 211 12.25 -13.90 -27.11
N ARG A 212 12.51 -14.50 -25.94
CA ARG A 212 12.69 -13.76 -24.68
C ARG A 212 13.94 -12.88 -24.72
N ASP A 213 15.01 -13.37 -25.34
CA ASP A 213 16.27 -12.64 -25.48
C ASP A 213 16.14 -11.49 -26.50
N ALA A 214 15.44 -11.72 -27.62
CA ALA A 214 15.09 -10.67 -28.59
C ALA A 214 14.20 -9.58 -27.97
N PHE A 215 13.22 -9.97 -27.16
CA PHE A 215 12.34 -9.04 -26.44
C PHE A 215 13.09 -8.22 -25.38
N ALA A 216 13.95 -8.86 -24.58
CA ALA A 216 14.82 -8.17 -23.61
C ALA A 216 15.72 -7.12 -24.29
N ARG A 217 16.42 -7.52 -25.37
CA ARG A 217 17.25 -6.61 -26.18
C ARG A 217 16.45 -5.45 -26.77
N ALA A 218 15.23 -5.70 -27.25
CA ALA A 218 14.36 -4.65 -27.79
C ALA A 218 13.93 -3.60 -26.76
N LEU A 219 13.92 -3.94 -25.47
CA LEU A 219 13.65 -3.05 -24.34
C LEU A 219 14.92 -2.40 -23.75
N GLY A 220 16.10 -2.71 -24.28
CA GLY A 220 17.39 -2.22 -23.76
C GLY A 220 17.85 -2.91 -22.48
N LEU A 221 17.36 -4.12 -22.22
CA LEU A 221 17.62 -4.91 -21.01
C LEU A 221 18.61 -6.05 -21.32
N THR A 222 19.29 -6.54 -20.29
CA THR A 222 20.22 -7.68 -20.42
C THR A 222 19.46 -8.99 -20.61
N GLU A 223 20.06 -9.92 -21.35
CA GLU A 223 19.37 -11.14 -21.83
C GLU A 223 18.92 -12.05 -20.67
N ASP A 224 19.64 -12.05 -19.54
CA ASP A 224 19.32 -12.77 -18.31
C ASP A 224 18.00 -12.32 -17.64
N LEU A 225 17.52 -11.11 -17.94
CA LEU A 225 16.25 -10.58 -17.43
C LEU A 225 15.04 -10.97 -18.29
N GLY A 226 15.24 -11.40 -19.54
CA GLY A 226 14.16 -11.81 -20.46
C GLY A 226 13.20 -12.86 -19.87
N PRO A 227 13.70 -13.94 -19.22
CA PRO A 227 12.87 -14.93 -18.54
C PRO A 227 12.08 -14.43 -17.34
N ARG A 228 12.49 -13.32 -16.70
CA ARG A 228 11.74 -12.68 -15.60
C ARG A 228 10.65 -11.74 -16.13
N LEU A 229 10.93 -11.06 -17.23
CA LEU A 229 10.06 -10.03 -17.81
C LEU A 229 8.89 -10.61 -18.58
N LEU A 230 9.11 -11.62 -19.43
CA LEU A 230 8.05 -12.23 -20.24
C LEU A 230 7.83 -13.68 -19.81
N GLN A 231 6.85 -13.87 -18.93
CA GLN A 231 6.43 -15.17 -18.44
C GLN A 231 5.05 -15.52 -19.02
N LEU A 232 4.84 -16.77 -19.42
CA LEU A 232 3.50 -17.33 -19.27
C LEU A 232 3.23 -17.33 -17.77
N SER A 233 2.09 -16.80 -17.35
CA SER A 233 1.76 -16.88 -15.93
C SER A 233 1.71 -18.35 -15.52
N PRO A 234 2.37 -18.77 -14.43
CA PRO A 234 2.31 -20.17 -13.97
C PRO A 234 0.90 -20.60 -13.53
N TYR A 235 -0.02 -19.63 -13.41
CA TYR A 235 -1.46 -19.78 -13.16
C TYR A 235 -2.23 -18.70 -13.95
N PRO A 236 -3.38 -18.99 -14.57
CA PRO A 236 -4.18 -20.20 -14.44
C PRO A 236 -3.73 -21.32 -15.39
N GLN A 237 -4.22 -22.53 -15.12
CA GLN A 237 -4.17 -23.65 -16.05
C GLN A 237 -4.63 -23.18 -17.43
N VAL A 238 -3.83 -23.37 -18.49
CA VAL A 238 -4.23 -22.97 -19.85
C VAL A 238 -5.47 -23.77 -20.19
N THR A 239 -6.60 -23.08 -20.22
CA THR A 239 -7.91 -23.72 -20.27
C THR A 239 -8.36 -23.78 -21.72
N PHE A 240 -8.51 -25.00 -22.22
CA PHE A 240 -8.90 -25.25 -23.60
C PHE A 240 -10.00 -26.30 -23.66
N ALA A 241 -10.88 -26.14 -24.64
CA ALA A 241 -11.83 -27.16 -25.01
C ALA A 241 -11.26 -27.99 -26.17
N THR A 242 -11.28 -29.32 -26.06
CA THR A 242 -10.79 -30.22 -27.12
C THR A 242 -11.96 -30.94 -27.76
N LYS A 243 -11.96 -31.07 -29.08
CA LYS A 243 -12.94 -31.86 -29.85
C LYS A 243 -12.22 -32.83 -30.75
N LEU A 244 -12.60 -34.11 -30.72
CA LEU A 244 -12.02 -35.12 -31.61
C LEU A 244 -12.38 -34.78 -33.07
N GLN A 245 -11.40 -34.83 -33.97
CA GLN A 245 -11.63 -34.45 -35.36
C GLN A 245 -12.50 -35.51 -36.05
N GLY A 246 -13.70 -35.11 -36.49
CA GLY A 246 -14.68 -35.99 -37.15
C GLY A 246 -15.87 -36.39 -36.26
N GLU A 247 -15.79 -36.18 -34.94
CA GLU A 247 -16.88 -36.42 -34.00
C GLU A 247 -17.67 -35.14 -33.71
N VAL A 248 -19.00 -35.25 -33.60
CA VAL A 248 -19.86 -34.10 -33.27
C VAL A 248 -19.87 -33.82 -31.76
N SER A 249 -19.75 -34.89 -30.96
CA SER A 249 -20.27 -35.05 -29.60
C SER A 249 -19.24 -35.50 -28.55
N SER A 250 -18.02 -34.94 -28.62
CA SER A 250 -16.98 -35.20 -27.63
C SER A 250 -16.17 -33.95 -27.34
N VAL A 251 -16.67 -33.10 -26.44
CA VAL A 251 -15.93 -31.91 -25.97
C VAL A 251 -15.30 -32.15 -24.59
N TRP A 252 -13.98 -32.12 -24.59
CA TRP A 252 -13.12 -32.20 -23.41
C TRP A 252 -12.86 -30.78 -22.90
N THR A 253 -12.54 -30.64 -21.62
CA THR A 253 -12.16 -29.35 -21.04
C THR A 253 -11.02 -29.54 -20.07
N LEU A 254 -9.81 -29.16 -20.48
CA LEU A 254 -8.62 -29.32 -19.65
C LEU A 254 -8.37 -28.02 -18.87
N GLY A 255 -9.20 -27.88 -17.84
CA GLY A 255 -8.99 -27.04 -16.66
C GLY A 255 -9.15 -27.91 -15.42
N ASP A 256 -9.88 -27.40 -14.41
CA ASP A 256 -9.98 -28.00 -13.07
C ASP A 256 -10.39 -29.49 -13.05
N SER A 257 -11.19 -29.95 -14.01
CA SER A 257 -11.68 -31.35 -14.03
C SER A 257 -10.69 -32.37 -14.61
N ARG A 258 -9.67 -31.94 -15.38
CA ARG A 258 -8.64 -32.78 -16.05
C ARG A 258 -9.16 -34.07 -16.75
N SER A 259 -10.40 -34.05 -17.23
CA SER A 259 -11.15 -35.25 -17.62
C SER A 259 -11.91 -35.08 -18.94
N LEU A 260 -11.84 -36.15 -19.74
CA LEU A 260 -12.62 -36.41 -20.93
C LEU A 260 -13.88 -37.18 -20.55
N VAL A 261 -15.05 -36.79 -21.06
CA VAL A 261 -16.31 -37.52 -20.93
C VAL A 261 -16.84 -37.78 -22.34
N ALA A 262 -17.04 -39.04 -22.72
CA ALA A 262 -17.71 -39.42 -23.97
C ALA A 262 -18.27 -40.85 -23.89
N SER A 263 -18.81 -41.37 -24.98
CA SER A 263 -19.22 -42.79 -25.04
C SER A 263 -18.02 -43.72 -24.87
N ARG A 264 -18.19 -44.83 -24.15
CA ARG A 264 -17.14 -45.83 -23.91
C ARG A 264 -16.62 -46.43 -25.22
N ALA A 265 -17.44 -46.50 -26.27
CA ALA A 265 -17.02 -46.96 -27.59
C ALA A 265 -15.99 -46.01 -28.22
N VAL A 266 -16.25 -44.70 -28.19
CA VAL A 266 -15.32 -43.67 -28.70
C VAL A 266 -14.03 -43.68 -27.87
N LEU A 267 -14.11 -43.65 -26.54
CA LEU A 267 -12.91 -43.65 -25.69
C LEU A 267 -12.12 -44.96 -25.79
N GLY A 268 -12.82 -46.09 -25.85
CA GLY A 268 -12.22 -47.40 -26.07
C GLY A 268 -11.47 -47.48 -27.40
N SER A 269 -12.05 -46.97 -28.48
CA SER A 269 -11.41 -46.96 -29.81
C SER A 269 -10.20 -46.03 -29.87
N LEU A 270 -10.25 -44.88 -29.17
CA LEU A 270 -9.17 -43.90 -29.09
C LEU A 270 -7.94 -44.51 -28.41
N PHE A 271 -8.13 -45.18 -27.26
CA PHE A 271 -7.03 -45.67 -26.43
C PHE A 271 -6.62 -47.14 -26.67
N ALA A 272 -7.26 -47.86 -27.60
CA ALA A 272 -6.96 -49.27 -27.87
C ALA A 272 -5.66 -49.54 -28.66
N GLY A 273 -5.10 -48.55 -29.36
CA GLY A 273 -3.99 -48.74 -30.29
C GLY A 273 -2.58 -48.72 -29.68
N GLN A 274 -1.60 -49.19 -30.45
CA GLN A 274 -0.18 -48.86 -30.30
C GLN A 274 0.24 -47.92 -31.44
N ASN A 275 1.10 -46.95 -31.15
CA ASN A 275 1.75 -46.05 -32.11
C ASN A 275 0.78 -45.43 -33.13
N ARG A 276 -0.33 -44.85 -32.63
CA ARG A 276 -1.31 -44.12 -33.44
C ARG A 276 -1.24 -42.62 -33.20
N THR A 277 -1.37 -41.84 -34.26
CA THR A 277 -1.55 -40.39 -34.17
C THR A 277 -3.03 -40.08 -33.99
N VAL A 278 -3.37 -39.32 -32.94
CA VAL A 278 -4.71 -38.80 -32.66
C VAL A 278 -4.75 -37.34 -33.09
N SER A 279 -5.71 -36.99 -33.94
CA SER A 279 -5.93 -35.60 -34.40
C SER A 279 -7.06 -34.96 -33.62
N VAL A 280 -6.78 -33.79 -33.01
CA VAL A 280 -7.75 -33.07 -32.18
C VAL A 280 -7.84 -31.60 -32.58
N ASN A 281 -9.06 -31.07 -32.60
CA ASN A 281 -9.33 -29.64 -32.69
C ASN A 281 -9.36 -29.06 -31.27
N LEU A 282 -8.78 -27.89 -31.07
CA LEU A 282 -8.58 -27.25 -29.77
C LEU A 282 -9.08 -25.82 -29.83
N LEU A 283 -10.11 -25.49 -29.06
CA LEU A 283 -10.47 -24.10 -28.77
C LEU A 283 -9.67 -23.67 -27.54
N VAL A 284 -8.56 -22.98 -27.78
CA VAL A 284 -7.65 -22.53 -26.72
C VAL A 284 -8.01 -21.10 -26.34
N LYS A 285 -8.35 -20.87 -25.07
CA LYS A 285 -8.47 -19.52 -24.53
C LYS A 285 -7.09 -18.86 -24.55
N LEU A 286 -7.01 -17.59 -24.94
CA LEU A 286 -5.73 -16.86 -24.89
C LEU A 286 -5.13 -16.95 -23.47
N PRO A 287 -3.90 -17.49 -23.33
CA PRO A 287 -3.31 -17.68 -22.01
C PRO A 287 -2.97 -16.34 -21.36
N VAL A 288 -3.02 -16.29 -20.03
CA VAL A 288 -2.61 -15.09 -19.29
C VAL A 288 -1.09 -14.98 -19.34
N MET A 289 -0.63 -13.95 -20.05
CA MET A 289 0.77 -13.59 -20.17
C MET A 289 1.10 -12.57 -19.08
N LYS A 290 2.13 -12.87 -18.29
CA LYS A 290 2.69 -11.97 -17.29
C LYS A 290 3.80 -11.15 -17.93
N PHE A 291 3.66 -9.83 -17.84
CA PHE A 291 4.77 -8.92 -18.00
C PHE A 291 5.20 -8.45 -16.61
N ALA A 292 6.35 -8.96 -16.15
CA ALA A 292 6.77 -8.89 -14.75
C ALA A 292 5.66 -9.36 -13.79
N ASP A 293 5.26 -8.57 -12.79
CA ASP A 293 4.20 -8.94 -11.83
C ASP A 293 2.77 -8.66 -12.35
N VAL A 294 2.61 -8.17 -13.58
CA VAL A 294 1.32 -7.68 -14.12
C VAL A 294 0.73 -8.64 -15.17
N GLU A 295 -0.54 -9.01 -15.00
CA GLU A 295 -1.31 -9.87 -15.91
C GLU A 295 -2.08 -9.07 -16.98
N ASN A 296 -2.23 -9.64 -18.19
CA ASN A 296 -3.11 -9.07 -19.22
C ASN A 296 -4.59 -9.38 -18.91
N VAL A 297 -5.47 -8.38 -19.06
CA VAL A 297 -6.87 -8.47 -18.59
C VAL A 297 -7.92 -8.41 -19.72
N ALA A 298 -7.54 -7.98 -20.92
CA ALA A 298 -8.49 -7.41 -21.88
C ALA A 298 -9.07 -8.37 -22.94
N ASP A 299 -8.43 -9.50 -23.25
CA ASP A 299 -8.87 -10.38 -24.35
C ASP A 299 -9.44 -11.70 -23.83
N LYS A 300 -10.78 -11.81 -23.80
CA LYS A 300 -11.47 -13.08 -23.48
C LYS A 300 -11.48 -14.07 -24.65
N SER A 301 -11.00 -13.69 -25.85
CA SER A 301 -11.17 -14.52 -27.05
C SER A 301 -10.33 -15.81 -27.05
N SER A 302 -10.68 -16.70 -27.98
CA SER A 302 -10.05 -17.99 -28.21
C SER A 302 -9.57 -18.14 -29.65
N PHE A 303 -8.58 -19.00 -29.85
CA PHE A 303 -8.14 -19.45 -31.18
C PHE A 303 -8.43 -20.94 -31.36
N ASN A 304 -8.68 -21.36 -32.61
CA ASN A 304 -8.71 -22.79 -32.93
C ASN A 304 -7.27 -23.29 -33.16
N ALA A 305 -6.98 -24.54 -32.86
CA ALA A 305 -5.74 -25.21 -33.24
C ALA A 305 -5.98 -26.69 -33.52
N ASN A 306 -5.32 -27.24 -34.52
CA ASN A 306 -5.37 -28.65 -34.86
C ASN A 306 -4.06 -29.28 -34.37
N ALA A 307 -4.14 -30.21 -33.43
CA ALA A 307 -2.97 -30.90 -32.86
C ALA A 307 -2.95 -32.38 -33.24
N HIS A 308 -1.76 -32.88 -33.57
CA HIS A 308 -1.48 -34.28 -33.86
C HIS A 308 -0.64 -34.87 -32.72
N LEU A 309 -1.23 -35.79 -31.97
CA LEU A 309 -0.66 -36.41 -30.77
C LEU A 309 -0.32 -37.87 -31.06
N LEU A 310 0.95 -38.26 -31.02
CA LEU A 310 1.34 -39.67 -31.11
C LEU A 310 1.15 -40.36 -29.76
N GLN A 311 0.44 -41.48 -29.78
CA GLN A 311 0.22 -42.35 -28.64
C GLN A 311 1.20 -43.54 -28.65
N GLU A 312 2.19 -43.51 -27.77
CA GLU A 312 3.19 -44.57 -27.59
C GLU A 312 2.87 -45.35 -26.29
N ARG A 313 2.54 -46.64 -26.40
CA ARG A 313 2.19 -47.47 -25.24
C ARG A 313 3.44 -48.20 -24.74
N ASN A 314 3.82 -47.95 -23.48
CA ASN A 314 4.98 -48.59 -22.84
C ASN A 314 4.53 -49.47 -21.66
N GLY A 315 5.46 -50.25 -21.08
CA GLY A 315 5.15 -51.15 -19.96
C GLY A 315 4.66 -50.45 -18.67
N ALA A 316 4.72 -49.12 -18.59
CA ALA A 316 4.30 -48.32 -17.44
C ALA A 316 3.02 -47.49 -17.67
N GLY A 317 2.54 -47.35 -18.92
CA GLY A 317 1.39 -46.51 -19.26
C GLY A 317 1.27 -46.15 -20.75
N THR A 318 0.58 -45.03 -21.00
CA THR A 318 0.33 -44.46 -22.34
C THR A 318 1.02 -43.10 -22.41
N THR A 319 2.10 -43.01 -23.18
CA THR A 319 2.79 -41.74 -23.45
C THR A 319 2.08 -41.02 -24.58
N LEU A 320 1.83 -39.73 -24.40
CA LEU A 320 1.37 -38.85 -25.47
C LEU A 320 2.49 -37.86 -25.81
N ARG A 321 2.78 -37.72 -27.11
CA ARG A 321 3.78 -36.79 -27.66
C ARG A 321 3.12 -35.89 -28.69
N LEU A 322 3.25 -34.58 -28.53
CA LEU A 322 2.82 -33.62 -29.54
C LEU A 322 3.78 -33.66 -30.74
N GLU A 323 3.31 -34.11 -31.90
CA GLU A 323 4.14 -34.18 -33.11
C GLU A 323 4.02 -32.93 -33.97
N GLN A 324 2.84 -32.31 -33.99
CA GLN A 324 2.55 -31.11 -34.76
C GLN A 324 1.35 -30.37 -34.15
N MET A 325 1.34 -29.04 -34.21
CA MET A 325 0.22 -28.20 -33.82
C MET A 325 0.08 -27.04 -34.80
N THR A 326 -1.02 -27.01 -35.55
CA THR A 326 -1.31 -25.97 -36.54
C THR A 326 -2.38 -25.02 -35.97
N LEU A 327 -2.06 -23.74 -35.82
CA LEU A 327 -3.05 -22.75 -35.40
C LEU A 327 -4.03 -22.41 -36.52
N GLY A 328 -5.30 -22.22 -36.14
CA GLY A 328 -6.30 -21.50 -36.92
C GLY A 328 -6.49 -20.07 -36.39
N GLY A 329 -7.32 -19.28 -37.07
CA GLY A 329 -7.63 -17.91 -36.66
C GLY A 329 -8.42 -17.81 -35.34
N ARG A 330 -8.62 -16.56 -34.89
CA ARG A 330 -9.52 -16.23 -33.77
C ARG A 330 -10.93 -16.76 -34.07
N LYS A 331 -11.54 -17.47 -33.11
CA LYS A 331 -12.93 -17.96 -33.19
C LYS A 331 -13.69 -17.43 -31.98
N ALA A 332 -14.91 -16.94 -32.20
CA ALA A 332 -15.83 -16.59 -31.13
C ALA A 332 -16.29 -17.84 -30.38
N PHE A 333 -16.66 -17.64 -29.12
CA PHE A 333 -17.39 -18.62 -28.32
C PHE A 333 -18.73 -18.98 -28.99
N ASN A 334 -19.09 -20.26 -28.96
CA ASN A 334 -20.26 -20.80 -29.65
C ASN A 334 -21.25 -21.40 -28.66
N ALA A 335 -22.41 -20.76 -28.54
CA ALA A 335 -23.49 -21.19 -27.64
C ALA A 335 -24.07 -22.57 -28.00
N GLU A 336 -24.12 -22.95 -29.29
CA GLU A 336 -24.63 -24.26 -29.70
C GLU A 336 -23.69 -25.40 -29.27
N GLU A 337 -22.38 -25.23 -29.49
CA GLU A 337 -21.36 -26.17 -29.02
C GLU A 337 -21.31 -26.23 -27.48
N ALA A 338 -21.59 -25.11 -26.79
CA ALA A 338 -21.69 -25.05 -25.34
C ALA A 338 -22.93 -25.80 -24.78
N HIS A 339 -24.09 -25.66 -25.42
CA HIS A 339 -25.29 -26.41 -25.05
C HIS A 339 -25.14 -27.92 -25.34
N ALA A 340 -24.54 -28.30 -26.47
CA ALA A 340 -24.26 -29.70 -26.79
C ALA A 340 -23.31 -30.34 -25.76
N CYS A 341 -22.19 -29.67 -25.47
CA CYS A 341 -21.25 -30.04 -24.39
C CYS A 341 -21.97 -30.31 -23.07
N LEU A 342 -22.88 -29.42 -22.69
CA LEU A 342 -23.59 -29.55 -21.43
C LEU A 342 -24.58 -30.73 -21.44
N ASN A 343 -25.41 -30.84 -22.47
CA ASN A 343 -26.40 -31.91 -22.58
C ASN A 343 -25.72 -33.30 -22.56
N GLU A 344 -24.56 -33.44 -23.20
CA GLU A 344 -23.75 -34.66 -23.18
C GLU A 344 -23.16 -34.95 -21.80
N ARG A 345 -22.57 -33.95 -21.12
CA ARG A 345 -22.03 -34.11 -19.76
C ARG A 345 -23.11 -34.42 -18.73
N LEU A 346 -24.26 -33.76 -18.81
CA LEU A 346 -25.40 -34.05 -17.95
C LEU A 346 -25.92 -35.46 -18.20
N SER A 347 -26.15 -35.85 -19.47
CA SER A 347 -26.60 -37.21 -19.80
C SER A 347 -25.59 -38.31 -19.41
N ALA A 348 -24.29 -38.02 -19.42
CA ALA A 348 -23.25 -38.99 -19.09
C ALA A 348 -22.95 -39.12 -17.58
N ILE A 349 -23.17 -38.07 -16.79
CA ILE A 349 -22.72 -38.01 -15.38
C ILE A 349 -23.90 -37.91 -14.39
N LEU A 350 -25.08 -37.42 -14.80
CA LEU A 350 -26.30 -37.49 -13.97
C LEU A 350 -26.79 -38.95 -13.88
N ALA A 351 -26.19 -39.72 -12.98
CA ALA A 351 -26.84 -40.87 -12.41
C ALA A 351 -27.83 -40.40 -11.33
N PRO A 352 -28.97 -41.10 -11.13
CA PRO A 352 -29.78 -40.89 -9.93
C PRO A 352 -28.91 -41.07 -8.68
N PRO A 353 -29.13 -40.33 -7.58
CA PRO A 353 -28.31 -40.40 -6.36
C PRO A 353 -28.55 -41.70 -5.57
N GLN A 354 -28.12 -42.83 -6.13
CA GLN A 354 -28.22 -44.14 -5.50
C GLN A 354 -27.11 -44.29 -4.45
N GLY A 355 -27.47 -44.05 -3.18
CA GLY A 355 -26.60 -44.28 -2.02
C GLY A 355 -25.58 -43.18 -1.73
N LYS A 356 -25.67 -42.00 -2.37
CA LYS A 356 -24.87 -40.82 -2.06
C LYS A 356 -25.72 -39.73 -1.40
N ASN A 357 -25.20 -39.10 -0.35
CA ASN A 357 -25.82 -37.94 0.32
C ASN A 357 -25.51 -36.61 -0.39
N GLU A 358 -25.44 -36.61 -1.73
CA GLU A 358 -25.10 -35.43 -2.52
C GLU A 358 -25.60 -35.51 -3.96
N ILE A 359 -25.81 -34.36 -4.59
CA ILE A 359 -25.98 -34.26 -6.05
C ILE A 359 -24.59 -34.29 -6.70
N SER A 360 -24.42 -35.22 -7.64
CA SER A 360 -23.17 -35.47 -8.36
C SER A 360 -23.50 -35.58 -9.86
N PRO A 361 -22.90 -34.77 -10.74
CA PRO A 361 -21.86 -33.76 -10.47
C PRO A 361 -22.44 -32.49 -9.82
N SER A 362 -21.58 -31.71 -9.18
CA SER A 362 -21.90 -30.35 -8.74
C SER A 362 -22.25 -29.44 -9.94
N LEU A 363 -22.96 -28.34 -9.70
CA LEU A 363 -23.26 -27.36 -10.76
C LEU A 363 -21.96 -26.83 -11.41
N GLY A 364 -20.91 -26.64 -10.62
CA GLY A 364 -19.58 -26.23 -11.09
C GLY A 364 -18.92 -27.25 -12.01
N GLU A 365 -18.98 -28.55 -11.68
CA GLU A 365 -18.43 -29.63 -12.52
C GLU A 365 -19.27 -29.91 -13.77
N ALA A 366 -20.58 -29.67 -13.72
CA ALA A 366 -21.48 -29.79 -14.86
C ALA A 366 -21.26 -28.65 -15.87
N VAL A 367 -21.32 -27.40 -15.40
CA VAL A 367 -21.38 -26.21 -16.25
C VAL A 367 -20.00 -25.59 -16.50
N GLY A 368 -19.11 -25.60 -15.49
CA GLY A 368 -17.77 -25.00 -15.54
C GLY A 368 -16.93 -25.37 -16.77
N PRO A 369 -16.82 -26.66 -17.12
CA PRO A 369 -16.35 -27.14 -18.42
C PRO A 369 -16.88 -26.34 -19.62
N CYS A 370 -18.20 -26.35 -19.82
CA CYS A 370 -18.81 -25.79 -21.02
C CYS A 370 -18.83 -24.25 -21.02
N ARG A 371 -18.54 -23.58 -19.88
CA ARG A 371 -18.29 -22.12 -19.84
C ARG A 371 -17.08 -21.69 -20.68
N LEU A 372 -16.16 -22.61 -21.01
CA LEU A 372 -15.07 -22.35 -21.96
C LEU A 372 -15.55 -22.23 -23.41
N LEU A 373 -16.75 -22.71 -23.73
CA LEU A 373 -17.36 -22.61 -25.06
C LEU A 373 -18.34 -21.44 -25.16
N ASN A 374 -18.93 -21.01 -24.04
CA ASN A 374 -19.73 -19.80 -23.89
C ASN A 374 -19.64 -19.29 -22.44
N ALA A 375 -19.04 -18.12 -22.20
CA ALA A 375 -18.89 -17.57 -20.85
C ALA A 375 -20.25 -17.25 -20.19
N ASP A 376 -21.25 -16.90 -20.99
CA ASP A 376 -22.60 -16.51 -20.56
C ASP A 376 -23.59 -17.71 -20.66
N LEU A 377 -23.06 -18.94 -20.71
CA LEU A 377 -23.83 -20.18 -20.84
C LEU A 377 -24.94 -20.27 -19.79
N GLU A 378 -24.65 -20.01 -18.52
CA GLU A 378 -25.63 -20.14 -17.45
C GLU A 378 -26.83 -19.19 -17.63
N GLU A 379 -26.60 -17.92 -17.99
CA GLU A 379 -27.69 -16.98 -18.25
C GLU A 379 -28.49 -17.35 -19.51
N THR A 380 -27.79 -17.88 -20.52
CA THR A 380 -28.40 -18.45 -21.73
C THR A 380 -29.31 -19.64 -21.40
N MET A 381 -28.93 -20.48 -20.42
CA MET A 381 -29.71 -21.63 -19.97
C MET A 381 -30.95 -21.25 -19.14
N TYR A 382 -30.88 -20.18 -18.34
CA TYR A 382 -32.10 -19.64 -17.70
C TYR A 382 -33.05 -19.09 -18.78
N THR A 383 -32.52 -18.29 -19.71
CA THR A 383 -33.32 -17.64 -20.78
C THR A 383 -33.97 -18.65 -21.74
N SER A 384 -33.29 -19.76 -22.04
CA SER A 384 -33.81 -20.83 -22.91
C SER A 384 -34.75 -21.83 -22.22
N GLY A 385 -34.90 -21.75 -20.90
CA GLY A 385 -35.66 -22.72 -20.10
C GLY A 385 -34.90 -24.01 -19.74
N LEU A 386 -33.69 -24.22 -20.27
CA LEU A 386 -32.93 -25.46 -20.03
C LEU A 386 -32.63 -25.71 -18.53
N MET A 387 -32.33 -24.67 -17.74
CA MET A 387 -32.16 -24.82 -16.27
C MET A 387 -33.42 -25.39 -15.59
N LYS A 388 -34.60 -25.02 -16.09
CA LYS A 388 -35.89 -25.47 -15.56
C LYS A 388 -36.17 -26.92 -15.96
N ASP A 389 -35.96 -27.27 -17.22
CA ASP A 389 -36.18 -28.65 -17.71
C ASP A 389 -35.24 -29.66 -17.02
N LEU A 390 -34.01 -29.25 -16.70
CA LEU A 390 -33.05 -30.07 -15.97
C LEU A 390 -33.42 -30.28 -14.50
N LEU A 391 -34.17 -29.38 -13.88
CA LEU A 391 -34.43 -29.40 -12.43
C LEU A 391 -35.13 -30.69 -11.98
N ALA A 392 -36.14 -31.14 -12.74
CA ALA A 392 -36.85 -32.39 -12.49
C ALA A 392 -35.94 -33.63 -12.60
N THR A 393 -34.93 -33.59 -13.47
CA THR A 393 -33.95 -34.68 -13.65
C THR A 393 -32.89 -34.67 -12.53
N VAL A 394 -32.38 -33.50 -12.17
CA VAL A 394 -31.34 -33.32 -11.15
C VAL A 394 -31.86 -33.67 -9.74
N TYR A 395 -33.09 -33.29 -9.43
CA TYR A 395 -33.73 -33.60 -8.13
C TYR A 395 -34.56 -34.89 -8.15
N ALA A 396 -34.53 -35.67 -9.23
CA ALA A 396 -35.22 -36.96 -9.32
C ALA A 396 -34.70 -37.94 -8.27
N GLY A 397 -35.58 -38.40 -7.39
CA GLY A 397 -35.22 -39.35 -6.32
C GLY A 397 -34.31 -38.78 -5.23
N VAL A 398 -33.98 -37.48 -5.24
CA VAL A 398 -33.31 -36.81 -4.12
C VAL A 398 -34.21 -36.87 -2.89
N GLN A 399 -33.66 -37.34 -1.76
CA GLN A 399 -34.28 -37.23 -0.45
C GLN A 399 -33.68 -36.03 0.30
N PRO A 400 -34.39 -34.90 0.42
CA PRO A 400 -33.86 -33.71 1.08
C PRO A 400 -33.67 -33.98 2.57
N SER A 401 -32.57 -33.51 3.15
CA SER A 401 -32.24 -33.67 4.57
C SER A 401 -31.12 -32.70 4.98
N PRO A 402 -30.91 -32.40 6.27
CA PRO A 402 -29.87 -31.48 6.73
C PRO A 402 -28.43 -31.92 6.41
N VAL A 403 -28.22 -33.20 6.09
CA VAL A 403 -26.90 -33.78 5.76
C VAL A 403 -26.68 -33.97 4.26
N PHE A 404 -27.70 -33.69 3.43
CA PHE A 404 -27.64 -33.86 1.98
C PHE A 404 -27.05 -32.61 1.31
N ARG A 405 -26.07 -32.80 0.41
CA ARG A 405 -25.38 -31.69 -0.26
C ARG A 405 -25.92 -31.45 -1.67
N HIS A 406 -26.49 -30.27 -1.89
CA HIS A 406 -27.05 -29.86 -3.18
C HIS A 406 -26.00 -29.35 -4.18
N ASN A 407 -24.76 -29.11 -3.72
CA ASN A 407 -23.56 -28.91 -4.54
C ASN A 407 -23.71 -27.81 -5.63
N GLY A 408 -24.33 -26.69 -5.28
CA GLY A 408 -24.58 -25.54 -6.15
C GLY A 408 -25.93 -25.58 -6.86
N TRP A 409 -26.61 -26.71 -6.94
CA TRP A 409 -27.95 -26.80 -7.57
C TRP A 409 -29.06 -26.13 -6.73
N GLU A 410 -28.78 -25.79 -5.46
CA GLU A 410 -29.66 -25.00 -4.61
C GLU A 410 -29.85 -23.55 -5.09
N SER A 411 -28.85 -22.96 -5.78
CA SER A 411 -28.98 -21.60 -6.32
C SER A 411 -29.87 -21.55 -7.56
N VAL A 412 -29.77 -22.57 -8.43
CA VAL A 412 -30.65 -22.76 -9.60
C VAL A 412 -32.10 -22.91 -9.16
N LEU A 413 -32.35 -23.77 -8.17
CA LEU A 413 -33.67 -23.93 -7.56
C LEU A 413 -34.16 -22.61 -6.95
N SER A 414 -33.35 -21.92 -6.15
CA SER A 414 -33.73 -20.66 -5.49
C SER A 414 -34.14 -19.59 -6.50
N ARG A 415 -33.37 -19.41 -7.59
CA ARG A 415 -33.67 -18.46 -8.66
C ARG A 415 -34.99 -18.81 -9.36
N LEU A 416 -35.13 -20.03 -9.85
CA LEU A 416 -36.34 -20.46 -10.57
C LEU A 416 -37.59 -20.39 -9.68
N VAL A 417 -37.49 -20.79 -8.41
CA VAL A 417 -38.61 -20.70 -7.44
C VAL A 417 -39.04 -19.24 -7.26
N LYS A 418 -38.11 -18.32 -7.04
CA LYS A 418 -38.42 -16.88 -6.89
C LYS A 418 -39.05 -16.30 -8.15
N GLU A 419 -38.51 -16.58 -9.32
CA GLU A 419 -39.06 -16.14 -10.62
C GLU A 419 -40.51 -16.62 -10.82
N ASN A 420 -40.81 -17.88 -10.48
CA ASN A 420 -42.14 -18.45 -10.65
C ASN A 420 -43.14 -17.97 -9.56
N LEU A 421 -42.68 -17.80 -8.31
CA LEU A 421 -43.49 -17.19 -7.24
C LEU A 421 -43.85 -15.73 -7.54
N ASP A 422 -42.94 -14.99 -8.18
CA ASP A 422 -43.16 -13.59 -8.55
C ASP A 422 -44.06 -13.43 -9.79
N ALA A 423 -44.02 -14.41 -10.68
CA ALA A 423 -45.02 -14.58 -11.74
C ALA A 423 -46.37 -15.14 -11.24
N GLY A 424 -46.52 -15.40 -9.94
CA GLY A 424 -47.76 -15.93 -9.33
C GLY A 424 -48.12 -17.36 -9.76
N GLN A 425 -47.13 -18.15 -10.19
CA GLN A 425 -47.34 -19.51 -10.70
C GLN A 425 -47.34 -20.56 -9.58
N ASP A 426 -48.11 -21.63 -9.77
CA ASP A 426 -48.05 -22.82 -8.92
C ASP A 426 -46.74 -23.58 -9.19
N LEU A 427 -45.91 -23.79 -8.15
CA LEU A 427 -44.56 -24.33 -8.33
C LEU A 427 -44.56 -25.78 -8.80
N VAL A 428 -45.56 -26.58 -8.42
CA VAL A 428 -45.66 -27.98 -8.88
C VAL A 428 -45.96 -28.00 -10.37
N ARG A 429 -46.98 -27.27 -10.84
CA ARG A 429 -47.30 -27.17 -12.28
C ARG A 429 -46.17 -26.53 -13.08
N ALA A 430 -45.47 -25.55 -12.50
CA ALA A 430 -44.44 -24.81 -13.20
C ALA A 430 -43.12 -25.56 -13.28
N LEU A 431 -42.63 -26.17 -12.19
CA LEU A 431 -41.26 -26.71 -12.08
C LEU A 431 -41.19 -28.23 -11.94
N ASP A 432 -42.27 -28.91 -11.54
CA ASP A 432 -42.31 -30.38 -11.42
C ASP A 432 -43.68 -30.97 -11.83
N PRO A 433 -44.14 -30.73 -13.08
CA PRO A 433 -45.47 -31.16 -13.53
C PRO A 433 -45.63 -32.69 -13.60
N GLN A 434 -44.54 -33.44 -13.52
CA GLN A 434 -44.52 -34.90 -13.50
C GLN A 434 -44.35 -35.49 -12.09
N ASN A 435 -44.20 -34.65 -11.06
CA ASN A 435 -44.02 -35.03 -9.65
C ASN A 435 -42.86 -36.02 -9.44
N LEU A 436 -41.70 -35.70 -10.03
CA LEU A 436 -40.46 -36.48 -9.97
C LEU A 436 -39.56 -36.09 -8.79
N THR A 437 -39.74 -34.89 -8.23
CA THR A 437 -38.92 -34.35 -7.13
C THR A 437 -39.66 -34.43 -5.80
N ARG A 438 -38.91 -34.47 -4.69
CA ARG A 438 -39.47 -34.32 -3.33
C ARG A 438 -39.39 -32.90 -2.79
N VAL A 439 -38.61 -32.02 -3.44
CA VAL A 439 -38.37 -30.63 -2.99
C VAL A 439 -39.51 -29.70 -3.42
N ILE A 440 -39.99 -29.78 -4.66
CA ILE A 440 -41.02 -28.86 -5.18
C ILE A 440 -42.36 -28.97 -4.41
N PRO A 441 -42.86 -30.15 -4.03
CA PRO A 441 -44.07 -30.24 -3.19
C PRO A 441 -43.89 -29.63 -1.78
N LEU A 442 -42.72 -29.80 -1.15
CA LEU A 442 -42.43 -29.19 0.16
C LEU A 442 -42.34 -27.66 0.08
N LEU A 443 -41.75 -27.15 -0.99
CA LEU A 443 -41.76 -25.72 -1.34
C LEU A 443 -43.18 -25.20 -1.47
N GLN A 444 -43.99 -25.80 -2.34
CA GLN A 444 -45.37 -25.36 -2.60
C GLN A 444 -46.23 -25.35 -1.33
N SER A 445 -46.06 -26.34 -0.45
CA SER A 445 -46.72 -26.41 0.85
C SER A 445 -46.37 -25.21 1.75
N SER A 446 -45.09 -24.83 1.82
CA SER A 446 -44.62 -23.73 2.67
C SER A 446 -44.91 -22.36 2.06
N THR A 447 -44.67 -22.18 0.75
CA THR A 447 -44.82 -20.91 0.04
C THR A 447 -46.28 -20.52 -0.15
N SER A 448 -47.21 -21.47 -0.33
CA SER A 448 -48.64 -21.15 -0.42
C SER A 448 -49.18 -20.53 0.87
N VAL A 449 -48.77 -21.02 2.03
CA VAL A 449 -49.11 -20.45 3.35
C VAL A 449 -48.51 -19.04 3.50
N ILE A 450 -47.21 -18.89 3.21
CA ILE A 450 -46.51 -17.59 3.25
C ILE A 450 -47.19 -16.57 2.32
N ARG A 451 -47.52 -16.96 1.10
CA ARG A 451 -48.13 -16.08 0.07
C ARG A 451 -49.58 -15.72 0.42
N GLY A 452 -50.33 -16.62 1.06
CA GLY A 452 -51.66 -16.32 1.61
C GLY A 452 -51.63 -15.25 2.72
N GLU A 453 -50.60 -15.24 3.55
CA GLU A 453 -50.44 -14.24 4.62
C GLU A 453 -49.74 -12.95 4.17
N LEU A 454 -48.83 -12.99 3.17
CA LEU A 454 -48.02 -11.84 2.71
C LEU A 454 -48.85 -10.57 2.42
N GLY A 455 -50.05 -10.70 1.86
CA GLY A 455 -50.95 -9.57 1.57
C GLY A 455 -51.62 -8.95 2.80
N ARG A 456 -51.47 -9.55 3.98
CA ARG A 456 -52.06 -9.13 5.26
C ARG A 456 -51.03 -8.49 6.20
N LEU A 457 -49.75 -8.63 5.89
CA LEU A 457 -48.63 -8.12 6.69
C LEU A 457 -48.37 -6.64 6.43
N GLN A 458 -48.07 -5.88 7.48
CA GLN A 458 -47.73 -4.46 7.35
C GLN A 458 -46.41 -4.24 6.60
N ASN A 459 -45.46 -5.17 6.75
CA ASN A 459 -44.12 -5.13 6.19
C ASN A 459 -43.89 -6.22 5.13
N GLY A 460 -44.96 -6.83 4.61
CA GLY A 460 -44.89 -8.00 3.72
C GLY A 460 -43.97 -7.81 2.52
N ALA A 461 -43.99 -6.64 1.87
CA ALA A 461 -43.10 -6.33 0.75
C ALA A 461 -41.60 -6.33 1.11
N ALA A 462 -41.23 -5.90 2.33
CA ALA A 462 -39.85 -5.85 2.79
C ALA A 462 -39.34 -7.20 3.33
N LEU A 463 -40.25 -8.08 3.74
CA LEU A 463 -39.94 -9.42 4.26
C LEU A 463 -40.02 -10.52 3.19
N LYS A 464 -40.76 -10.30 2.10
CA LYS A 464 -41.03 -11.25 1.00
C LYS A 464 -39.83 -12.14 0.65
N THR A 465 -38.72 -11.56 0.21
CA THR A 465 -37.54 -12.31 -0.23
C THR A 465 -36.96 -13.20 0.88
N SER A 466 -36.91 -12.70 2.12
CA SER A 466 -36.40 -13.48 3.26
C SER A 466 -37.35 -14.60 3.67
N LEU A 467 -38.67 -14.43 3.49
CA LEU A 467 -39.66 -15.49 3.72
C LEU A 467 -39.62 -16.54 2.60
N ASP A 468 -39.40 -16.14 1.34
CA ASP A 468 -39.18 -17.07 0.23
C ASP A 468 -37.89 -17.88 0.43
N ASP A 469 -36.78 -17.24 0.79
CA ASP A 469 -35.50 -17.91 1.11
C ASP A 469 -35.61 -18.86 2.31
N MET A 470 -36.41 -18.50 3.31
CA MET A 470 -36.71 -19.36 4.45
C MET A 470 -37.46 -20.64 4.03
N ALA A 471 -38.49 -20.52 3.17
CA ALA A 471 -39.21 -21.67 2.62
C ALA A 471 -38.31 -22.57 1.75
N ILE A 472 -37.40 -21.97 0.97
CA ILE A 472 -36.41 -22.70 0.18
C ILE A 472 -35.44 -23.46 1.09
N GLY A 473 -34.95 -22.83 2.17
CA GLY A 473 -34.14 -23.48 3.19
C GLY A 473 -34.81 -24.74 3.75
N TRP A 474 -36.06 -24.63 4.21
CA TRP A 474 -36.83 -25.74 4.79
C TRP A 474 -36.99 -26.92 3.83
N ALA A 475 -37.36 -26.66 2.58
CA ALA A 475 -37.55 -27.71 1.58
C ALA A 475 -36.24 -28.42 1.21
N LEU A 476 -35.12 -27.69 1.14
CA LEU A 476 -33.78 -28.26 0.88
C LEU A 476 -33.29 -29.17 2.01
N ILE A 477 -33.68 -28.91 3.27
CA ILE A 477 -33.40 -29.77 4.43
C ILE A 477 -34.51 -30.80 4.71
N GLY A 478 -35.51 -30.91 3.83
CA GLY A 478 -36.60 -31.89 3.95
C GLY A 478 -37.59 -31.66 5.08
N GLN A 479 -37.64 -30.44 5.61
CA GLN A 479 -38.54 -30.08 6.71
C GLN A 479 -39.89 -29.59 6.16
N GLN A 480 -40.97 -30.24 6.59
CA GLN A 480 -42.32 -29.72 6.47
C GLN A 480 -42.64 -28.93 7.74
N VAL A 481 -42.95 -27.64 7.60
CA VAL A 481 -43.25 -26.76 8.73
C VAL A 481 -44.76 -26.58 8.86
N GLU A 482 -45.29 -26.80 10.06
CA GLU A 482 -46.74 -26.67 10.31
C GLU A 482 -47.24 -25.24 10.10
N MET A 483 -48.47 -25.08 9.61
CA MET A 483 -49.10 -23.76 9.40
C MET A 483 -49.11 -22.88 10.66
N SER A 484 -49.31 -23.49 11.83
CA SER A 484 -49.23 -22.87 13.15
C SER A 484 -47.85 -22.21 13.39
N ARG A 485 -46.78 -22.95 13.07
CA ARG A 485 -45.39 -22.50 13.18
C ARG A 485 -45.04 -21.43 12.16
N ILE A 486 -45.47 -21.61 10.90
CA ILE A 486 -45.30 -20.61 9.84
C ILE A 486 -45.96 -19.28 10.26
N GLY A 487 -47.21 -19.33 10.74
CA GLY A 487 -47.92 -18.16 11.24
C GLY A 487 -47.18 -17.47 12.40
N HIS A 488 -46.71 -18.22 13.40
CA HIS A 488 -45.94 -17.64 14.51
C HIS A 488 -44.67 -16.92 14.03
N ILE A 489 -43.92 -17.50 13.10
CA ILE A 489 -42.71 -16.89 12.53
C ILE A 489 -43.06 -15.62 11.75
N ILE A 490 -44.07 -15.68 10.88
CA ILE A 490 -44.50 -14.55 10.04
C ILE A 490 -44.98 -13.37 10.90
N TYR A 491 -45.88 -13.60 11.87
CA TYR A 491 -46.40 -12.51 12.71
C TYR A 491 -45.32 -11.91 13.63
N SER A 492 -44.40 -12.74 14.16
CA SER A 492 -43.25 -12.23 14.93
C SER A 492 -42.38 -11.31 14.07
N ALA A 493 -42.10 -11.73 12.83
CA ALA A 493 -41.31 -10.93 11.89
C ALA A 493 -42.03 -9.65 11.43
N ASP A 494 -43.33 -9.70 11.14
CA ASP A 494 -44.08 -8.50 10.74
C ASP A 494 -44.14 -7.47 11.88
N ILE A 495 -44.29 -7.92 13.12
CA ILE A 495 -44.22 -7.02 14.28
C ILE A 495 -42.82 -6.42 14.42
N SER A 496 -41.72 -7.17 14.32
CA SER A 496 -40.38 -6.61 14.56
C SER A 496 -39.78 -5.83 13.39
N ALA A 497 -40.22 -6.08 12.15
CA ALA A 497 -39.61 -5.55 10.93
C ALA A 497 -39.52 -4.02 10.87
N ASN A 498 -40.49 -3.30 11.41
CA ASN A 498 -40.41 -1.84 11.57
C ASN A 498 -40.22 -1.50 13.06
N PRO A 499 -39.06 -0.93 13.47
CA PRO A 499 -37.96 -0.42 12.63
C PRO A 499 -36.80 -1.42 12.39
N TYR A 500 -36.85 -2.64 12.93
CA TYR A 500 -35.70 -3.54 13.02
C TYR A 500 -35.56 -4.54 11.86
N LEU A 501 -35.70 -4.07 10.62
CA LEU A 501 -35.76 -4.93 9.42
C LEU A 501 -34.55 -5.86 9.31
N VAL A 502 -33.32 -5.34 9.49
CA VAL A 502 -32.08 -6.13 9.37
C VAL A 502 -31.98 -7.22 10.44
N SER A 503 -32.36 -6.92 11.70
CA SER A 503 -32.37 -7.92 12.78
C SER A 503 -33.45 -8.97 12.55
N THR A 504 -34.58 -8.57 11.97
CA THR A 504 -35.69 -9.47 11.59
C THR A 504 -35.29 -10.40 10.45
N GLN A 505 -34.67 -9.88 9.39
CA GLN A 505 -34.17 -10.68 8.27
C GLN A 505 -33.08 -11.67 8.69
N ARG A 506 -32.23 -11.31 9.68
CA ARG A 506 -31.28 -12.25 10.31
C ARG A 506 -31.98 -13.39 11.05
N MET A 507 -33.03 -13.10 11.84
CA MET A 507 -33.82 -14.13 12.53
C MET A 507 -34.46 -15.11 11.53
N LEU A 508 -35.04 -14.60 10.43
CA LEU A 508 -35.57 -15.43 9.35
C LEU A 508 -34.47 -16.26 8.66
N GLY A 509 -33.28 -15.70 8.49
CA GLY A 509 -32.11 -16.40 7.97
C GLY A 509 -31.66 -17.57 8.85
N ASP A 510 -31.64 -17.42 10.18
CA ASP A 510 -31.34 -18.51 11.10
C ASP A 510 -32.46 -19.58 11.06
N LEU A 511 -33.72 -19.15 11.08
CA LEU A 511 -34.90 -20.04 11.01
C LEU A 511 -35.00 -20.81 9.68
N SER A 512 -34.39 -20.34 8.59
CA SER A 512 -34.32 -21.07 7.30
C SER A 512 -33.63 -22.43 7.42
N ARG A 513 -32.76 -22.60 8.42
CA ARG A 513 -32.00 -23.83 8.69
C ARG A 513 -32.59 -24.63 9.85
N GLU A 514 -33.18 -23.93 10.82
CA GLU A 514 -33.70 -24.52 12.05
C GLU A 514 -35.12 -24.00 12.35
N PRO A 515 -36.17 -24.44 11.60
CA PRO A 515 -37.54 -23.90 11.71
C PRO A 515 -38.14 -23.95 13.13
N TYR A 516 -37.71 -24.92 13.93
CA TYR A 516 -38.20 -25.17 15.29
C TYR A 516 -37.25 -24.66 16.38
N ALA A 517 -36.20 -23.91 16.03
CA ALA A 517 -35.32 -23.24 17.00
C ALA A 517 -35.80 -21.79 17.27
N ARG A 518 -35.02 -21.06 18.09
CA ARG A 518 -35.14 -19.60 18.31
C ARG A 518 -36.48 -19.10 18.88
N ASP A 519 -37.23 -19.95 19.59
CA ASP A 519 -38.51 -19.56 20.22
C ASP A 519 -38.42 -18.33 21.12
N ALA A 520 -37.32 -18.16 21.86
CA ALA A 520 -37.12 -16.99 22.71
C ALA A 520 -36.82 -15.69 21.93
N GLU A 521 -36.36 -15.79 20.68
CA GLU A 521 -36.16 -14.65 19.77
C GLU A 521 -37.47 -14.30 19.07
N LEU A 522 -38.23 -15.31 18.62
CA LEU A 522 -39.59 -15.15 18.10
C LEU A 522 -40.51 -14.50 19.13
N GLN A 523 -40.55 -15.03 20.36
CA GLN A 523 -41.36 -14.47 21.44
C GLN A 523 -40.94 -13.03 21.79
N PHE A 524 -39.65 -12.71 21.73
CA PHE A 524 -39.14 -11.35 21.93
C PHE A 524 -39.58 -10.41 20.81
N ALA A 525 -39.47 -10.82 19.54
CA ALA A 525 -39.94 -10.08 18.38
C ALA A 525 -41.46 -9.83 18.42
N LEU A 526 -42.24 -10.87 18.76
CA LEU A 526 -43.70 -10.83 18.91
C LEU A 526 -44.17 -9.86 20.01
N THR A 527 -43.39 -9.72 21.09
CA THR A 527 -43.74 -8.90 22.27
C THR A 527 -43.15 -7.50 22.26
N MET A 528 -42.57 -7.04 21.14
CA MET A 528 -42.03 -5.67 21.01
C MET A 528 -43.11 -4.59 21.09
N ALA A 529 -43.28 -4.03 22.29
CA ALA A 529 -44.19 -2.92 22.55
C ALA A 529 -43.87 -1.66 21.72
N PRO A 530 -44.85 -0.77 21.44
CA PRO A 530 -44.61 0.48 20.71
C PRO A 530 -43.54 1.38 21.35
N GLU A 531 -43.49 1.42 22.68
CA GLU A 531 -42.47 2.15 23.46
C GLU A 531 -41.04 1.67 23.15
N TYR A 532 -40.86 0.35 23.02
CA TYR A 532 -39.58 -0.26 22.68
C TYR A 532 -39.09 0.17 21.30
N LYS A 533 -40.01 0.20 20.32
CA LYS A 533 -39.72 0.65 18.96
C LYS A 533 -39.39 2.14 18.91
N ALA A 534 -40.14 2.97 19.64
CA ALA A 534 -39.90 4.41 19.73
C ALA A 534 -38.50 4.71 20.29
N GLU A 535 -38.14 4.05 21.40
CA GLU A 535 -36.83 4.19 22.04
C GLU A 535 -35.68 3.78 21.09
N GLY A 536 -35.81 2.63 20.42
CA GLY A 536 -34.80 2.18 19.45
C GLY A 536 -34.67 3.09 18.23
N THR A 537 -35.79 3.62 17.71
CA THR A 537 -35.77 4.60 16.62
C THR A 537 -35.10 5.91 17.05
N GLN A 538 -35.36 6.39 18.28
CA GLN A 538 -34.71 7.57 18.83
C GLN A 538 -33.21 7.36 19.00
N ALA A 539 -32.79 6.22 19.57
CA ALA A 539 -31.39 5.85 19.71
C ALA A 539 -30.67 5.79 18.34
N LEU A 540 -31.31 5.17 17.33
CA LEU A 540 -30.74 5.09 15.98
C LEU A 540 -30.63 6.48 15.31
N ALA A 541 -31.63 7.34 15.48
CA ALA A 541 -31.59 8.70 14.95
C ALA A 541 -30.43 9.51 15.55
N LEU A 542 -30.23 9.41 16.88
CA LEU A 542 -29.10 10.04 17.57
C LEU A 542 -27.76 9.44 17.15
N ALA A 543 -27.66 8.11 17.02
CA ALA A 543 -26.44 7.45 16.55
C ALA A 543 -26.06 7.90 15.14
N LYS A 544 -27.03 8.00 14.22
CA LYS A 544 -26.83 8.52 12.86
C LYS A 544 -26.46 10.00 12.84
N GLU A 545 -27.11 10.82 13.66
CA GLU A 545 -26.74 12.23 13.82
C GLU A 545 -25.31 12.38 14.35
N LEU A 546 -24.82 11.44 15.16
CA LEU A 546 -23.50 11.42 15.77
C LEU A 546 -22.41 10.68 14.95
N ASP A 547 -22.75 10.12 13.79
CA ASP A 547 -21.88 9.22 13.01
C ASP A 547 -21.39 7.99 13.82
N GLU A 548 -22.14 7.58 14.85
CA GLU A 548 -21.84 6.44 15.71
C GLU A 548 -22.35 5.15 15.04
N LYS A 549 -21.45 4.39 14.43
CA LYS A 549 -21.78 3.19 13.63
C LYS A 549 -21.85 1.90 14.45
N HIS A 550 -21.30 1.87 15.66
CA HIS A 550 -21.29 0.67 16.49
C HIS A 550 -22.71 0.32 16.95
N PHE A 551 -23.48 1.31 17.41
CA PHE A 551 -24.86 1.13 17.83
C PHE A 551 -25.73 0.53 16.72
N GLU A 552 -25.67 1.08 15.49
CA GLU A 552 -26.45 0.53 14.37
C GLU A 552 -26.03 -0.92 14.05
N ARG A 553 -24.73 -1.22 13.97
CA ARG A 553 -24.23 -2.53 13.53
C ARG A 553 -24.35 -3.63 14.60
N GLU A 554 -24.03 -3.30 15.85
CA GLU A 554 -23.86 -4.26 16.94
C GLU A 554 -25.05 -4.33 17.90
N ILE A 555 -25.86 -3.28 18.00
CA ILE A 555 -27.03 -3.25 18.90
C ILE A 555 -28.32 -3.29 18.10
N PHE A 556 -28.58 -2.27 17.27
CA PHE A 556 -29.85 -2.12 16.54
C PHE A 556 -30.10 -3.27 15.53
N ASN A 557 -29.10 -3.57 14.68
CA ASN A 557 -29.20 -4.64 13.67
C ASN A 557 -29.05 -6.06 14.25
N GLN A 558 -28.93 -6.21 15.57
CA GLN A 558 -28.83 -7.50 16.29
C GLN A 558 -29.79 -7.55 17.48
N VAL A 559 -30.76 -6.63 17.55
CA VAL A 559 -31.57 -6.39 18.74
C VAL A 559 -32.39 -7.61 19.16
N ILE A 560 -32.88 -8.38 18.16
CA ILE A 560 -33.66 -9.61 18.37
C ILE A 560 -32.73 -10.74 18.82
N GLN A 561 -31.63 -10.97 18.10
CA GLN A 561 -30.66 -12.05 18.41
C GLN A 561 -30.05 -11.89 19.80
N LYS A 562 -29.75 -10.64 20.21
CA LYS A 562 -29.20 -10.33 21.53
C LYS A 562 -30.27 -10.12 22.60
N ARG A 563 -31.56 -10.04 22.23
CA ARG A 563 -32.71 -9.74 23.11
C ARG A 563 -32.45 -8.56 24.05
N ILE A 564 -31.99 -7.45 23.47
CA ILE A 564 -31.56 -6.25 24.21
C ILE A 564 -32.73 -5.73 25.07
N ALA A 565 -32.49 -5.42 26.35
CA ALA A 565 -33.55 -4.94 27.22
C ALA A 565 -33.95 -3.48 26.89
N LEU A 566 -35.20 -3.10 27.18
CA LEU A 566 -35.65 -1.71 27.03
C LEU A 566 -34.78 -0.74 27.85
N THR A 567 -34.41 -1.15 29.07
CA THR A 567 -33.52 -0.41 29.97
C THR A 567 -32.12 -0.17 29.39
N ASP A 568 -31.64 -1.09 28.53
CA ASP A 568 -30.37 -0.93 27.84
C ASP A 568 -30.51 0.09 26.70
N LEU A 569 -31.57 -0.01 25.88
CA LEU A 569 -31.85 0.99 24.84
C LEU A 569 -32.00 2.40 25.43
N GLN A 570 -32.78 2.55 26.51
CA GLN A 570 -32.90 3.81 27.26
C GLN A 570 -31.55 4.33 27.79
N SER A 571 -30.61 3.43 28.10
CA SER A 571 -29.26 3.82 28.52
C SER A 571 -28.38 4.25 27.34
N TYR A 572 -28.51 3.61 26.18
CA TYR A 572 -27.92 4.08 24.92
C TYR A 572 -28.45 5.46 24.52
N THR A 573 -29.77 5.67 24.49
CA THR A 573 -30.39 6.96 24.16
C THR A 573 -29.93 8.08 25.09
N ARG A 574 -29.87 7.83 26.41
CA ARG A 574 -29.36 8.80 27.39
C ARG A 574 -27.90 9.14 27.13
N ALA A 575 -27.04 8.14 26.89
CA ALA A 575 -25.62 8.36 26.63
C ALA A 575 -25.37 9.12 25.31
N LEU A 576 -26.07 8.78 24.24
CA LEU A 576 -26.01 9.49 22.96
C LEU A 576 -26.51 10.94 23.08
N ASN A 577 -27.59 11.20 23.84
CA ASN A 577 -28.04 12.56 24.13
C ASN A 577 -27.01 13.37 24.92
N VAL A 578 -26.32 12.77 25.90
CA VAL A 578 -25.21 13.43 26.62
C VAL A 578 -24.08 13.79 25.63
N ALA A 579 -23.64 12.82 24.82
CA ALA A 579 -22.60 13.06 23.82
C ALA A 579 -22.98 14.18 22.84
N LYS A 580 -24.21 14.18 22.31
CA LYS A 580 -24.75 15.25 21.45
C LYS A 580 -24.73 16.62 22.15
N THR A 581 -25.18 16.66 23.39
CA THR A 581 -25.26 17.91 24.19
C THR A 581 -23.88 18.50 24.45
N GLU A 582 -22.87 17.68 24.74
CA GLU A 582 -21.51 18.16 24.93
C GLU A 582 -20.80 18.53 23.61
N LEU A 583 -20.98 17.73 22.54
CA LEU A 583 -20.42 18.05 21.21
C LEU A 583 -20.93 19.41 20.69
N ALA A 584 -22.19 19.74 20.92
CA ALA A 584 -22.77 21.03 20.52
C ALA A 584 -22.11 22.26 21.18
N LYS A 585 -21.43 22.10 22.32
CA LYS A 585 -20.72 23.18 23.02
C LYS A 585 -19.32 23.47 22.46
N TYR A 586 -18.73 22.52 21.73
CA TYR A 586 -17.32 22.53 21.34
C TYR A 586 -17.15 22.25 19.83
N PRO A 587 -17.32 23.26 18.95
CA PRO A 587 -17.25 23.07 17.50
C PRO A 587 -15.93 22.45 16.98
N ASN A 588 -14.82 22.69 17.68
CA ASN A 588 -13.51 22.10 17.35
C ASN A 588 -13.44 20.57 17.57
N LEU A 589 -14.42 19.97 18.23
CA LEU A 589 -14.52 18.51 18.39
C LEU A 589 -15.21 17.80 17.21
N ALA A 590 -15.67 18.52 16.18
CA ALA A 590 -16.30 17.92 15.00
C ALA A 590 -15.48 16.78 14.34
N PRO A 591 -14.13 16.83 14.24
CA PRO A 591 -13.34 15.70 13.71
C PRO A 591 -13.38 14.43 14.57
N LEU A 592 -13.71 14.56 15.86
CA LEU A 592 -13.73 13.47 16.84
C LEU A 592 -15.16 13.03 17.23
N LYS A 593 -16.17 13.63 16.61
CA LYS A 593 -17.61 13.45 16.87
C LYS A 593 -18.03 11.98 17.08
N SER A 594 -17.74 11.11 16.11
CA SER A 594 -18.05 9.68 16.15
C SER A 594 -17.30 8.95 17.29
N GLN A 595 -16.00 9.21 17.44
CA GLN A 595 -15.18 8.57 18.48
C GLN A 595 -15.65 8.96 19.89
N LEU A 596 -15.94 10.24 20.12
CA LEU A 596 -16.41 10.75 21.42
C LEU A 596 -17.83 10.27 21.76
N ALA A 597 -18.71 10.12 20.77
CA ALA A 597 -20.04 9.54 20.96
C ALA A 597 -19.96 8.05 21.36
N SER A 598 -19.10 7.28 20.67
CA SER A 598 -18.86 5.87 20.98
C SER A 598 -18.26 5.70 22.39
N LEU A 599 -17.20 6.45 22.69
CA LEU A 599 -16.53 6.44 24.00
C LEU A 599 -17.47 6.85 25.13
N THR A 600 -18.25 7.93 24.98
CA THR A 600 -19.23 8.37 26.00
C THR A 600 -20.26 7.29 26.29
N THR A 601 -20.70 6.58 25.26
CA THR A 601 -21.62 5.44 25.39
C THR A 601 -20.99 4.30 26.19
N THR A 602 -19.76 3.91 25.86
CA THR A 602 -18.99 2.88 26.59
C THR A 602 -18.71 3.29 28.04
N TRP A 603 -18.28 4.53 28.27
CA TRP A 603 -17.92 5.03 29.60
C TRP A 603 -19.09 5.06 30.57
N LEU A 604 -20.25 5.55 30.10
CA LEU A 604 -21.47 5.62 30.93
C LEU A 604 -22.05 4.23 31.18
N LYS A 605 -22.00 3.32 30.19
CA LYS A 605 -22.49 1.94 30.34
C LYS A 605 -21.64 1.10 31.30
N ASN A 606 -20.32 1.26 31.23
CA ASN A 606 -19.37 0.49 32.06
C ASN A 606 -19.04 1.18 33.40
N GLY A 607 -19.62 2.36 33.68
CA GLY A 607 -19.37 3.12 34.91
C GLY A 607 -17.97 3.73 35.04
N ALA A 608 -17.20 3.82 33.95
CA ALA A 608 -15.86 4.42 33.95
C ALA A 608 -15.89 5.93 34.24
N PHE A 609 -17.00 6.58 33.86
CA PHE A 609 -17.37 7.95 34.19
C PHE A 609 -18.86 8.03 34.52
N THR A 610 -19.21 8.94 35.42
CA THR A 610 -20.59 9.36 35.66
C THR A 610 -21.00 10.46 34.67
N ALA A 611 -22.31 10.64 34.46
CA ALA A 611 -22.83 11.69 33.58
C ALA A 611 -22.39 13.11 33.97
N GLY A 612 -22.12 13.36 35.26
CA GLY A 612 -21.60 14.64 35.75
C GLY A 612 -20.13 14.89 35.43
N GLU A 613 -19.34 13.84 35.17
CA GLU A 613 -17.92 13.97 34.82
C GLU A 613 -17.73 14.24 33.31
N ILE A 614 -18.64 13.77 32.45
CA ILE A 614 -18.51 13.88 30.97
C ILE A 614 -18.25 15.31 30.47
N PRO A 615 -18.94 16.38 30.94
CA PRO A 615 -18.64 17.75 30.49
C PRO A 615 -17.18 18.15 30.72
N SER A 616 -16.59 17.71 31.83
CA SER A 616 -15.19 17.99 32.16
C SER A 616 -14.19 17.22 31.29
N VAL A 617 -14.61 16.09 30.68
CA VAL A 617 -13.81 15.35 29.69
C VAL A 617 -13.82 16.11 28.37
N TYR A 618 -15.00 16.48 27.87
CA TYR A 618 -15.16 17.23 26.63
C TYR A 618 -14.44 18.58 26.65
N GLN A 619 -14.53 19.32 27.76
CA GLN A 619 -13.79 20.57 27.94
C GLN A 619 -12.27 20.37 27.85
N ALA A 620 -11.73 19.31 28.46
CA ALA A 620 -10.30 19.03 28.44
C ALA A 620 -9.81 18.62 27.03
N VAL A 621 -10.58 17.79 26.31
CA VAL A 621 -10.28 17.42 24.92
C VAL A 621 -10.33 18.65 24.01
N SER A 622 -11.35 19.49 24.15
CA SER A 622 -11.49 20.74 23.37
C SER A 622 -10.35 21.74 23.66
N ASN A 623 -9.77 21.75 24.86
CA ASN A 623 -8.62 22.60 25.18
C ASN A 623 -7.35 22.20 24.42
N VAL A 624 -7.19 20.93 24.02
CA VAL A 624 -5.91 20.40 23.48
C VAL A 624 -5.96 19.95 22.02
N ILE A 625 -7.14 19.65 21.47
CA ILE A 625 -7.31 19.08 20.12
C ILE A 625 -6.64 19.92 19.02
N ASP A 626 -6.79 21.25 19.05
CA ASP A 626 -6.27 22.13 17.99
C ASP A 626 -4.75 22.25 18.01
N ALA A 627 -4.13 22.12 19.20
CA ALA A 627 -2.68 22.20 19.36
C ALA A 627 -1.99 20.84 19.19
N PHE A 628 -2.64 19.75 19.63
CA PHE A 628 -2.03 18.42 19.75
C PHE A 628 -2.95 17.31 19.19
N PRO A 629 -3.37 17.37 17.91
CA PRO A 629 -4.43 16.49 17.41
C PRO A 629 -4.08 15.00 17.48
N ALA A 630 -2.86 14.61 17.10
CA ALA A 630 -2.41 13.23 17.16
C ALA A 630 -2.32 12.71 18.61
N SER A 631 -1.72 13.50 19.52
CA SER A 631 -1.61 13.15 20.95
C SER A 631 -2.98 13.05 21.62
N THR A 632 -3.93 13.88 21.20
CA THR A 632 -5.33 13.85 21.67
C THR A 632 -6.05 12.60 21.20
N ALA A 633 -5.90 12.22 19.93
CA ALA A 633 -6.46 10.97 19.40
C ALA A 633 -5.89 9.73 20.12
N GLU A 634 -4.59 9.72 20.42
CA GLU A 634 -3.95 8.63 21.16
C GLU A 634 -4.40 8.57 22.63
N MET A 635 -4.58 9.73 23.28
CA MET A 635 -5.20 9.81 24.61
C MET A 635 -6.61 9.18 24.59
N LEU A 636 -7.43 9.49 23.58
CA LEU A 636 -8.77 8.93 23.43
C LEU A 636 -8.80 7.42 23.15
N LYS A 637 -7.73 6.82 22.60
CA LYS A 637 -7.61 5.35 22.51
C LYS A 637 -7.34 4.72 23.87
N SER A 638 -6.45 5.30 24.68
CA SER A 638 -6.14 4.78 26.03
C SER A 638 -7.36 4.77 26.96
N PHE A 639 -8.36 5.61 26.69
CA PHE A 639 -9.65 5.60 27.36
C PHE A 639 -10.50 4.36 27.12
N ASP A 640 -10.36 3.70 25.97
CA ASP A 640 -11.13 2.50 25.60
C ASP A 640 -10.60 1.26 26.35
N ALA A 641 -9.30 1.27 26.71
CA ALA A 641 -8.64 0.22 27.48
C ALA A 641 -8.91 0.29 29.00
N GLY A 642 -9.54 1.36 29.50
CA GLY A 642 -9.95 1.53 30.90
C GLY A 642 -8.79 1.71 31.89
N GLY A 643 -8.46 2.96 32.26
CA GLY A 643 -7.35 3.19 33.18
C GLY A 643 -7.30 4.54 33.89
N SER A 644 -6.62 4.53 35.05
CA SER A 644 -6.22 5.73 35.81
C SER A 644 -5.30 6.67 35.00
N GLU A 645 -4.49 6.10 34.09
CA GLU A 645 -3.65 6.86 33.17
C GLU A 645 -4.44 7.88 32.37
N ALA A 646 -5.63 7.49 31.90
CA ALA A 646 -6.47 8.34 31.08
C ALA A 646 -7.01 9.54 31.89
N ARG A 647 -7.38 9.33 33.16
CA ARG A 647 -7.71 10.43 34.09
C ARG A 647 -6.50 11.36 34.34
N SER A 648 -5.28 10.82 34.42
CA SER A 648 -4.06 11.64 34.55
C SER A 648 -3.76 12.48 33.30
N ALA A 649 -4.04 11.93 32.11
CA ALA A 649 -3.90 12.66 30.84
C ALA A 649 -4.92 13.80 30.72
N LEU A 650 -6.17 13.61 31.18
CA LEU A 650 -7.16 14.68 31.26
C LEU A 650 -6.78 15.78 32.27
N ALA A 651 -6.19 15.43 33.41
CA ALA A 651 -5.70 16.41 34.37
C ALA A 651 -4.63 17.30 33.71
N TYR A 652 -3.61 16.69 33.10
CA TYR A 652 -2.58 17.41 32.36
C TYR A 652 -3.14 18.23 31.18
N ALA A 653 -4.12 17.71 30.44
CA ALA A 653 -4.81 18.42 29.36
C ALA A 653 -5.55 19.70 29.84
N ARG A 654 -5.97 19.76 31.12
CA ARG A 654 -6.56 20.96 31.75
C ARG A 654 -5.51 21.96 32.22
N GLU A 655 -4.32 21.49 32.61
CA GLU A 655 -3.20 22.34 33.04
C GLU A 655 -2.53 23.09 31.87
N LEU A 656 -2.68 22.58 30.65
CA LEU A 656 -2.16 23.19 29.42
C LEU A 656 -2.90 24.48 29.02
N ASN A 657 -2.49 25.59 29.64
CA ASN A 657 -2.94 26.94 29.30
C ASN A 657 -2.44 27.41 27.91
N ALA A 658 -2.84 28.62 27.49
CA ALA A 658 -2.45 29.19 26.20
C ALA A 658 -0.92 29.40 26.05
N GLU A 659 -0.23 29.78 27.12
CA GLU A 659 1.23 29.99 27.13
C GLU A 659 1.98 28.68 26.83
N LEU A 660 1.65 27.60 27.54
CA LEU A 660 2.28 26.29 27.39
C LEU A 660 1.97 25.65 26.03
N LYS A 661 0.75 25.85 25.50
CA LYS A 661 0.39 25.44 24.14
C LYS A 661 1.23 26.17 23.09
N ALA A 662 1.33 27.50 23.18
CA ALA A 662 2.15 28.30 22.27
C ALA A 662 3.64 27.91 22.34
N GLN A 663 4.20 27.71 23.55
CA GLN A 663 5.58 27.26 23.73
C GLN A 663 5.83 25.86 23.15
N SER A 664 4.87 24.94 23.29
CA SER A 664 4.97 23.59 22.74
C SER A 664 4.95 23.57 21.21
N LEU A 665 4.07 24.37 20.59
CA LEU A 665 4.05 24.56 19.13
C LEU A 665 5.36 25.20 18.65
N LYS A 666 5.82 26.27 19.33
CA LYS A 666 7.08 26.94 19.02
C LYS A 666 8.29 25.99 19.09
N ILE A 667 8.35 25.08 20.07
CA ILE A 667 9.39 24.04 20.16
C ILE A 667 9.48 23.23 18.86
N ALA A 668 8.34 22.82 18.30
CA ALA A 668 8.31 22.02 17.08
C ALA A 668 8.65 22.86 15.82
N GLU A 669 8.25 24.13 15.79
CA GLU A 669 8.60 25.08 14.73
C GLU A 669 10.10 25.40 14.72
N ASP A 670 10.67 25.74 15.88
CA ASP A 670 12.11 25.98 16.07
C ASP A 670 12.92 24.71 15.74
N ALA A 671 12.47 23.53 16.17
CA ALA A 671 13.11 22.25 15.82
C ALA A 671 13.05 21.95 14.32
N LYS A 672 11.91 22.24 13.65
CA LYS A 672 11.77 22.10 12.20
C LYS A 672 12.69 23.06 11.46
N ALA A 673 12.75 24.33 11.86
CA ALA A 673 13.63 25.34 11.28
C ALA A 673 15.12 24.98 11.45
N ALA A 674 15.48 24.36 12.57
CA ALA A 674 16.82 23.82 12.83
C ALA A 674 17.17 22.53 12.04
N GLY A 675 16.24 21.95 11.27
CA GLY A 675 16.44 20.71 10.51
C GLY A 675 16.10 19.41 11.24
N HIS A 676 15.45 19.49 12.42
CA HIS A 676 15.04 18.36 13.26
C HIS A 676 13.51 18.17 13.28
N ALA A 677 12.88 18.26 12.11
CA ALA A 677 11.42 18.20 11.95
C ALA A 677 10.76 16.95 12.55
N GLN A 678 11.42 15.78 12.43
CA GLN A 678 10.92 14.53 13.02
C GLN A 678 10.83 14.61 14.55
N TRP A 679 11.85 15.15 15.22
CA TRP A 679 11.87 15.30 16.68
C TRP A 679 10.73 16.20 17.17
N GLY A 680 10.51 17.33 16.48
CA GLY A 680 9.42 18.26 16.79
C GLY A 680 8.04 17.61 16.62
N ALA A 681 7.85 16.81 15.58
CA ALA A 681 6.62 16.05 15.37
C ALA A 681 6.41 14.97 16.45
N GLU A 682 7.44 14.18 16.78
CA GLU A 682 7.38 13.17 17.84
C GLU A 682 7.06 13.77 19.22
N PHE A 683 7.61 14.95 19.53
CA PHE A 683 7.30 15.69 20.74
C PHE A 683 5.80 16.08 20.81
N LEU A 684 5.27 16.76 19.78
CA LEU A 684 3.85 17.15 19.74
C LEU A 684 2.91 15.94 19.75
N ASN A 685 3.26 14.88 19.01
CA ASN A 685 2.44 13.67 18.91
C ASN A 685 2.35 12.87 20.22
N SER A 686 3.26 13.10 21.18
CA SER A 686 3.32 12.36 22.45
C SER A 686 3.21 13.21 23.71
N ILE A 687 2.91 14.52 23.60
CA ILE A 687 2.96 15.45 24.73
C ILE A 687 1.97 15.10 25.87
N LEU A 688 0.75 14.66 25.55
CA LEU A 688 -0.26 14.26 26.56
C LEU A 688 0.06 12.90 27.21
N GLN A 689 0.86 12.07 26.54
CA GLN A 689 1.35 10.80 27.06
C GLN A 689 2.60 11.00 27.95
N ARG A 690 3.53 11.88 27.54
CA ARG A 690 4.76 12.20 28.27
C ARG A 690 4.53 13.13 29.48
N ARG A 691 3.52 14.01 29.42
CA ARG A 691 3.13 14.97 30.48
C ARG A 691 4.32 15.79 31.03
N PRO A 692 5.13 16.45 30.19
CA PRO A 692 6.27 17.25 30.64
C PRO A 692 5.84 18.40 31.55
N ALA A 693 6.61 18.68 32.59
CA ALA A 693 6.26 19.75 33.54
C ALA A 693 6.30 21.14 32.86
N PRO A 694 5.48 22.12 33.30
CA PRO A 694 5.49 23.48 32.74
C PRO A 694 6.87 24.15 32.68
N ALA A 695 7.72 23.92 33.70
CA ALA A 695 9.10 24.42 33.71
C ALA A 695 9.99 23.78 32.63
N GLN A 696 9.74 22.51 32.31
CA GLN A 696 10.46 21.76 31.28
C GLN A 696 10.08 22.23 29.86
N ILE A 697 8.79 22.52 29.62
CA ILE A 697 8.31 23.13 28.37
C ILE A 697 8.99 24.49 28.15
N ARG A 698 9.03 25.36 29.17
CA ARG A 698 9.72 26.66 29.11
C ARG A 698 11.22 26.52 28.81
N ALA A 699 11.90 25.61 29.50
CA ALA A 699 13.33 25.35 29.29
C ALA A 699 13.62 24.84 27.87
N TRP A 700 12.84 23.87 27.36
CA TRP A 700 12.98 23.37 25.99
C TRP A 700 12.63 24.44 24.94
N SER A 701 11.64 25.29 25.19
CA SER A 701 11.31 26.41 24.29
C SER A 701 12.47 27.39 24.18
N SER A 702 13.11 27.75 25.30
CA SER A 702 14.32 28.58 25.29
C SER A 702 15.49 27.91 24.55
N MET A 703 15.75 26.63 24.83
CA MET A 703 16.83 25.84 24.21
C MET A 703 16.65 25.76 22.68
N TRP A 704 15.46 25.41 22.20
CA TRP A 704 15.19 25.29 20.77
C TRP A 704 15.24 26.63 20.04
N SER A 705 14.83 27.73 20.67
CA SER A 705 15.03 29.07 20.11
C SER A 705 16.51 29.43 20.00
N SER A 706 17.36 29.08 20.99
CA SER A 706 18.81 29.27 20.89
C SER A 706 19.44 28.41 19.79
N ILE A 707 19.01 27.16 19.64
CA ILE A 707 19.42 26.26 18.54
C ILE A 707 19.02 26.86 17.18
N ASN A 708 17.77 27.29 17.00
CA ASN A 708 17.27 27.87 15.75
C ASN A 708 18.06 29.16 15.39
N ALA A 709 18.29 30.04 16.36
CA ALA A 709 19.09 31.26 16.17
C ALA A 709 20.55 30.95 15.78
N PHE A 710 21.16 29.91 16.35
CA PHE A 710 22.50 29.43 15.94
C PHE A 710 22.48 28.88 14.51
N VAL A 711 21.53 28.01 14.16
CA VAL A 711 21.40 27.45 12.81
C VAL A 711 21.20 28.54 11.76
N ALA A 712 20.36 29.54 12.03
CA ALA A 712 20.16 30.68 11.14
C ALA A 712 21.46 31.45 10.86
N ARG A 713 22.27 31.72 11.89
CA ARG A 713 23.58 32.38 11.74
C ARG A 713 24.59 31.51 10.97
N GLU A 714 24.62 30.20 11.22
CA GLU A 714 25.46 29.26 10.46
C GLU A 714 25.07 29.20 8.98
N THR A 715 23.77 29.13 8.68
CA THR A 715 23.27 29.15 7.30
C THR A 715 23.61 30.47 6.60
N GLN A 716 23.58 31.60 7.30
CA GLN A 716 24.02 32.89 6.76
C GLN A 716 25.54 32.91 6.48
N ARG A 717 26.37 32.32 7.34
CA ARG A 717 27.84 32.22 7.14
C ARG A 717 28.22 31.36 5.93
N LEU A 718 27.38 30.39 5.58
CA LEU A 718 27.59 29.43 4.48
C LEU A 718 26.90 29.84 3.15
N ALA A 719 26.34 31.04 3.06
CA ALA A 719 25.61 31.49 1.87
C ALA A 719 26.51 31.47 0.62
N GLY A 720 26.23 30.54 -0.30
CA GLY A 720 26.96 30.35 -1.57
C GLY A 720 27.93 29.16 -1.61
N GLU A 721 28.07 28.36 -0.56
CA GLU A 721 28.99 27.19 -0.52
C GLU A 721 28.26 25.85 -0.35
N SER A 722 28.86 24.74 -0.83
CA SER A 722 28.25 23.41 -0.73
C SER A 722 28.39 22.84 0.70
N ALA A 723 27.25 22.74 1.39
CA ALA A 723 27.22 22.69 2.86
C ALA A 723 27.30 21.29 3.52
N ILE A 724 27.51 20.19 2.77
CA ILE A 724 27.32 18.80 3.27
C ILE A 724 28.18 18.51 4.53
N GLY A 725 29.47 18.87 4.50
CA GLY A 725 30.38 18.64 5.64
C GLY A 725 30.07 19.50 6.86
N ALA A 726 29.59 20.73 6.65
CA ALA A 726 29.18 21.64 7.73
C ALA A 726 27.86 21.20 8.37
N GLU A 727 26.92 20.64 7.59
CA GLU A 727 25.66 20.12 8.12
C GLU A 727 25.86 18.97 9.11
N TRP A 728 26.73 18.01 8.81
CA TRP A 728 26.99 16.88 9.71
C TRP A 728 27.55 17.32 11.06
N ARG A 729 28.52 18.24 11.06
CA ARG A 729 29.11 18.82 12.27
C ARG A 729 28.11 19.66 13.07
N ARG A 730 27.28 20.43 12.37
CA ARG A 730 26.20 21.22 12.99
C ARG A 730 25.20 20.31 13.72
N LYS A 731 24.82 19.18 13.12
CA LYS A 731 23.96 18.16 13.77
C LYS A 731 24.60 17.60 15.05
N ALA A 732 25.89 17.25 15.03
CA ALA A 732 26.60 16.77 16.22
C ALA A 732 26.63 17.79 17.38
N ILE A 733 26.73 19.08 17.08
CA ILE A 733 26.62 20.16 18.08
C ILE A 733 25.19 20.26 18.62
N ILE A 734 24.17 20.21 17.76
CA ILE A 734 22.76 20.27 18.16
C ILE A 734 22.37 19.07 19.04
N GLU A 735 22.80 17.86 18.68
CA GLU A 735 22.56 16.65 19.49
C GLU A 735 23.14 16.79 20.90
N ARG A 736 24.34 17.36 21.04
CA ARG A 736 24.93 17.65 22.35
C ARG A 736 24.19 18.77 23.08
N ALA A 737 23.81 19.84 22.39
CA ALA A 737 23.04 20.94 22.95
C ALA A 737 21.69 20.48 23.51
N ILE A 738 21.01 19.53 22.84
CA ILE A 738 19.78 18.89 23.31
C ILE A 738 20.07 18.02 24.55
N LYS A 739 21.10 17.17 24.50
CA LYS A 739 21.47 16.27 25.61
C LYS A 739 21.84 17.04 26.89
N GLU A 740 22.56 18.14 26.75
CA GLU A 740 23.10 18.94 27.86
C GLU A 740 22.26 20.18 28.20
N THR A 741 21.12 20.38 27.53
CA THR A 741 20.24 21.55 27.67
C THR A 741 21.03 22.86 27.61
N TRP A 742 21.63 23.13 26.45
CA TRP A 742 22.35 24.37 26.20
C TRP A 742 21.38 25.55 26.04
N THR A 743 21.86 26.72 26.44
CA THR A 743 21.18 28.00 26.35
C THR A 743 21.97 28.92 25.41
N GLU A 744 21.48 30.14 25.22
CA GLU A 744 22.21 31.18 24.48
C GLU A 744 23.62 31.45 25.06
N LEU A 745 23.85 31.21 26.36
CA LEU A 745 25.17 31.37 26.99
C LEU A 745 26.23 30.44 26.36
N GLU A 746 25.90 29.16 26.20
CA GLU A 746 26.81 28.17 25.63
C GLU A 746 26.99 28.36 24.11
N PHE A 747 25.92 28.76 23.38
CA PHE A 747 26.06 29.10 21.97
C PHE A 747 26.91 30.36 21.73
N ASN A 748 26.79 31.39 22.58
CA ASN A 748 27.65 32.57 22.50
C ASN A 748 29.11 32.24 22.85
N GLY A 749 29.34 31.36 23.83
CA GLY A 749 30.68 30.86 24.13
C GLY A 749 31.28 30.02 23.01
N LEU A 750 30.48 29.16 22.38
CA LEU A 750 30.86 28.36 21.20
C LEU A 750 31.35 29.28 20.06
N GLU A 751 30.57 30.31 19.72
CA GLU A 751 30.95 31.27 18.66
C GLU A 751 32.20 32.10 19.02
N ALA A 752 32.35 32.53 20.28
CA ALA A 752 33.52 33.28 20.73
C ALA A 752 34.82 32.43 20.68
N ILE A 753 34.75 31.18 21.15
CA ILE A 753 35.88 30.24 21.19
C ILE A 753 36.26 29.79 19.77
N ALA A 754 35.29 29.61 18.87
CA ALA A 754 35.53 29.28 17.46
C ALA A 754 36.33 30.37 16.71
N GLN A 755 36.18 31.65 17.08
CA GLN A 755 37.00 32.73 16.51
C GLN A 755 38.48 32.69 16.91
N VAL A 756 38.86 31.88 17.91
CA VAL A 756 40.27 31.53 18.19
C VAL A 756 40.71 30.35 17.33
N ALA A 757 39.81 29.39 17.08
CA ALA A 757 40.09 28.20 16.29
C ALA A 757 40.54 28.51 14.86
N ILE A 758 40.06 29.59 14.25
CA ILE A 758 40.45 30.00 12.89
C ILE A 758 41.97 30.17 12.72
N TYR A 759 42.72 30.45 13.79
CA TYR A 759 44.18 30.62 13.71
C TYR A 759 44.98 29.32 13.79
N LYS A 760 44.31 28.19 14.07
CA LYS A 760 44.90 26.84 14.02
C LYS A 760 45.00 26.41 12.55
N THR A 761 46.19 25.98 12.13
CA THR A 761 46.44 25.47 10.77
C THR A 761 45.40 24.40 10.39
N MET A 762 44.88 24.47 9.16
CA MET A 762 43.72 23.71 8.63
C MET A 762 42.32 24.18 9.06
N CYS A 763 42.17 25.03 10.09
CA CYS A 763 40.85 25.50 10.52
C CYS A 763 40.42 26.82 9.87
N GLU A 764 41.37 27.66 9.44
CA GLU A 764 41.14 28.97 8.81
C GLU A 764 40.25 28.94 7.55
N ARG A 765 40.22 27.81 6.84
CA ARG A 765 39.41 27.58 5.63
C ARG A 765 37.92 27.39 5.90
N HIS A 766 37.50 27.27 7.15
CA HIS A 766 36.11 27.01 7.53
C HIS A 766 35.39 28.31 7.91
N LYS A 767 34.30 28.62 7.21
CA LYS A 767 33.47 29.83 7.46
C LYS A 767 32.43 29.63 8.56
N ASP A 768 31.95 28.40 8.74
CA ASP A 768 30.98 28.01 9.75
C ASP A 768 31.64 27.68 11.09
N VAL A 769 30.95 28.04 12.18
CA VAL A 769 31.41 27.80 13.55
C VAL A 769 31.46 26.31 13.85
N ALA A 770 30.54 25.51 13.31
CA ALA A 770 30.52 24.06 13.53
C ALA A 770 31.81 23.37 13.04
N SER A 771 32.33 23.74 11.87
CA SER A 771 33.59 23.23 11.33
C SER A 771 34.83 23.79 12.01
N GLN A 772 34.80 25.04 12.46
CA GLN A 772 35.86 25.61 13.30
C GLN A 772 35.98 24.88 14.64
N VAL A 773 34.85 24.59 15.28
CA VAL A 773 34.72 23.83 16.54
C VAL A 773 35.22 22.39 16.39
N ASP A 774 34.78 21.68 15.35
CA ASP A 774 35.23 20.31 15.06
C ASP A 774 36.76 20.26 14.87
N CYS A 775 37.30 21.15 14.04
CA CYS A 775 38.73 21.29 13.76
C CYS A 775 39.56 21.69 14.99
N ALA A 776 39.00 22.48 15.90
CA ALA A 776 39.63 22.84 17.17
C ALA A 776 39.78 21.64 18.12
N GLY A 777 38.74 20.80 18.16
CA GLY A 777 38.59 19.67 19.08
C GLY A 777 37.17 19.64 19.62
N GLY A 778 36.21 19.21 18.81
CA GLY A 778 34.78 19.34 19.11
C GLY A 778 34.33 18.75 20.46
N SER A 779 35.05 17.79 21.04
CA SER A 779 34.78 17.20 22.37
C SER A 779 35.14 18.10 23.57
N LEU A 780 35.73 19.28 23.33
CA LEU A 780 36.01 20.29 24.36
C LEU A 780 34.78 21.16 24.68
N PHE A 781 33.80 21.20 23.77
CA PHE A 781 32.61 22.02 23.84
C PHE A 781 31.47 21.20 24.46
N SER A 782 31.41 21.17 25.78
CA SER A 782 30.47 20.40 26.59
C SER A 782 30.37 21.00 28.00
N LYS A 783 29.28 20.69 28.72
CA LYS A 783 29.08 20.93 30.16
C LYS A 783 29.70 19.85 31.06
N GLU A 784 30.29 18.81 30.49
CA GLU A 784 31.08 17.82 31.26
C GLU A 784 32.24 18.50 32.01
N SER A 785 32.71 17.85 33.09
CA SER A 785 33.73 18.47 33.93
C SER A 785 35.04 18.73 33.16
N LYS A 786 35.65 19.89 33.43
CA LYS A 786 36.88 20.38 32.79
C LYS A 786 36.75 20.61 31.27
N LYS A 787 35.55 20.92 30.79
CA LYS A 787 35.27 21.34 29.41
C LYS A 787 34.97 22.83 29.35
N PHE A 788 34.90 23.42 28.15
CA PHE A 788 34.71 24.87 27.99
C PHE A 788 33.44 25.41 28.66
N PHE A 789 32.38 24.60 28.76
CA PHE A 789 31.10 24.97 29.36
C PHE A 789 30.83 24.26 30.70
N ASP A 790 31.86 23.73 31.37
CA ASP A 790 31.73 23.23 32.75
C ASP A 790 31.08 24.33 33.62
N PRO A 791 29.92 24.08 34.26
CA PRO A 791 29.23 25.08 35.07
C PRO A 791 30.11 25.68 36.18
N ALA A 792 31.10 24.95 36.70
CA ALA A 792 32.04 25.46 37.70
C ALA A 792 32.93 26.60 37.17
N PHE A 793 33.14 26.66 35.85
CA PHE A 793 33.96 27.67 35.18
C PHE A 793 33.20 28.97 34.86
N GLN A 794 31.88 29.04 35.09
CA GLN A 794 31.09 30.28 34.97
C GLN A 794 31.29 31.03 33.63
N ASN A 795 31.45 30.29 32.53
CA ASN A 795 31.73 30.80 31.17
C ASN A 795 33.03 31.66 31.03
N ARG A 796 34.00 31.50 31.93
CA ARG A 796 35.28 32.26 31.93
C ARG A 796 36.08 32.20 30.63
N TYR A 797 35.91 31.13 29.83
CA TYR A 797 36.60 30.95 28.54
C TYR A 797 36.10 31.88 27.43
N THR A 798 34.87 32.41 27.52
CA THR A 798 34.35 33.36 26.51
C THR A 798 35.14 34.67 26.49
N GLY A 799 35.46 35.23 27.67
CA GLY A 799 36.29 36.44 27.78
C GLY A 799 37.74 36.18 27.36
N LEU A 800 38.32 35.07 27.81
CA LEU A 800 39.68 34.67 27.44
C LEU A 800 39.83 34.46 25.92
N ALA A 801 38.81 33.88 25.26
CA ALA A 801 38.82 33.70 23.80
C ALA A 801 38.86 35.04 23.05
N ALA A 802 38.08 36.03 23.49
CA ALA A 802 38.09 37.37 22.89
C ALA A 802 39.46 38.07 23.03
N ASP A 803 40.07 37.98 24.22
CA ASP A 803 41.41 38.55 24.47
C ASP A 803 42.51 37.84 23.65
N LEU A 804 42.49 36.51 23.58
CA LEU A 804 43.42 35.74 22.76
C LEU A 804 43.24 36.01 21.27
N ARG A 805 42.00 36.12 20.78
CA ARG A 805 41.71 36.49 19.38
C ARG A 805 42.36 37.82 19.02
N GLY A 806 42.16 38.85 19.85
CA GLY A 806 42.70 40.20 19.63
C GLY A 806 44.23 40.28 19.69
N ALA A 807 44.89 39.44 20.51
CA ALA A 807 46.34 39.33 20.53
C ALA A 807 46.86 38.57 19.29
N ILE A 808 46.28 37.42 18.96
CA ILE A 808 46.73 36.56 17.85
C ILE A 808 46.51 37.22 16.49
N SER A 809 45.48 38.07 16.33
CA SER A 809 45.28 38.86 15.10
C SER A 809 46.41 39.85 14.81
N GLN A 810 47.17 40.28 15.82
CA GLN A 810 48.34 41.17 15.68
C GLN A 810 49.64 40.39 15.44
N MET A 811 49.60 39.05 15.54
CA MET A 811 50.74 38.14 15.34
C MET A 811 50.80 37.60 13.90
N SER A 812 50.97 38.50 12.93
CA SER A 812 51.08 38.16 11.50
C SER A 812 52.50 37.82 11.05
N ASP A 813 53.53 38.44 11.64
CA ASP A 813 54.93 38.22 11.26
C ASP A 813 55.43 36.81 11.57
N PHE A 814 56.33 36.29 10.73
CA PHE A 814 56.99 34.99 10.91
C PHE A 814 57.67 34.82 12.29
N LYS A 815 58.13 35.93 12.89
CA LYS A 815 58.74 35.96 14.23
C LYS A 815 57.81 35.42 15.34
N TRP A 816 56.49 35.47 15.13
CA TRP A 816 55.49 35.04 16.11
C TRP A 816 55.01 33.60 15.97
N VAL A 817 55.42 32.87 14.91
CA VAL A 817 54.90 31.53 14.58
C VAL A 817 55.01 30.56 15.76
N SER A 818 56.13 30.59 16.49
CA SER A 818 56.34 29.71 17.65
C SER A 818 55.36 29.99 18.79
N ILE A 819 55.21 31.25 19.23
CA ILE A 819 54.36 31.57 20.39
C ILE A 819 52.87 31.46 20.05
N LYS A 820 52.48 31.80 18.82
CA LYS A 820 51.12 31.59 18.29
C LYS A 820 50.75 30.11 18.27
N GLY A 821 51.67 29.25 17.83
CA GLY A 821 51.49 27.80 17.86
C GLY A 821 51.38 27.23 19.28
N GLU A 822 52.12 27.78 20.25
CA GLU A 822 52.01 27.38 21.67
C GLU A 822 50.65 27.78 22.26
N LEU A 823 50.26 29.05 22.11
CA LEU A 823 48.99 29.60 22.62
C LEU A 823 47.78 28.80 22.13
N LEU A 824 47.74 28.46 20.83
CA LEU A 824 46.65 27.68 20.25
C LEU A 824 46.66 26.22 20.70
N ARG A 825 47.84 25.61 20.88
CA ARG A 825 47.97 24.24 21.37
C ARG A 825 47.49 24.11 22.80
N GLU A 826 47.91 25.01 23.69
CA GLU A 826 47.54 24.97 25.10
C GLU A 826 46.07 25.37 25.30
N PHE A 827 45.57 26.41 24.61
CA PHE A 827 44.18 26.88 24.76
C PHE A 827 43.14 25.78 24.52
N PHE A 828 43.29 25.01 23.44
CA PHE A 828 42.43 23.85 23.15
C PHE A 828 42.88 22.58 23.87
N GLY A 829 44.19 22.38 24.05
CA GLY A 829 44.75 21.15 24.61
C GLY A 829 44.46 19.91 23.76
N SER A 830 44.70 18.73 24.32
CA SER A 830 44.34 17.45 23.68
C SER A 830 43.01 16.87 24.17
N PHE A 831 42.62 17.17 25.42
CA PHE A 831 41.42 16.60 26.07
C PHE A 831 40.74 17.56 27.06
N GLU A 832 41.50 18.49 27.65
CA GLU A 832 41.07 19.56 28.55
C GLU A 832 41.65 20.89 28.02
N PRO A 833 40.94 22.03 28.14
CA PRO A 833 41.45 23.33 27.71
C PRO A 833 42.48 23.90 28.69
N MET A 834 43.22 24.93 28.27
CA MET A 834 44.17 25.67 29.11
C MET A 834 43.56 26.05 30.46
N TRP A 835 44.31 25.88 31.55
CA TRP A 835 43.88 26.23 32.91
C TRP A 835 42.63 25.50 33.42
N SER A 836 42.23 24.37 32.81
CA SER A 836 41.13 23.51 33.29
C SER A 836 41.23 23.09 34.77
N ARG A 837 42.44 23.08 35.33
CA ARG A 837 42.71 22.70 36.74
C ARG A 837 42.80 23.89 37.68
N CYS A 838 42.81 25.12 37.15
CA CYS A 838 42.82 26.33 37.95
C CYS A 838 41.42 26.63 38.48
N ASP A 839 41.32 27.01 39.76
CA ASP A 839 40.12 27.66 40.30
C ASP A 839 39.87 29.02 39.61
N ASN A 840 38.72 29.64 39.88
CA ASN A 840 38.33 30.88 39.20
C ASN A 840 39.18 32.10 39.59
N ALA A 841 39.80 32.14 40.77
CA ALA A 841 40.70 33.22 41.17
C ALA A 841 42.06 33.09 40.49
N ALA A 842 42.65 31.89 40.50
CA ALA A 842 43.89 31.57 39.80
C ALA A 842 43.76 31.75 38.28
N PHE A 843 42.60 31.38 37.71
CA PHE A 843 42.28 31.64 36.30
C PHE A 843 42.24 33.15 36.00
N ALA A 844 41.53 33.95 36.81
CA ALA A 844 41.41 35.39 36.60
C ALA A 844 42.77 36.12 36.70
N GLN A 845 43.61 35.74 37.67
CA GLN A 845 44.97 36.25 37.78
C GLN A 845 45.80 35.89 36.54
N ARG A 846 45.86 34.61 36.15
CA ARG A 846 46.64 34.16 34.99
C ARG A 846 46.16 34.78 33.68
N SER A 847 44.84 34.94 33.50
CA SER A 847 44.26 35.63 32.34
C SER A 847 44.71 37.10 32.27
N THR A 848 44.76 37.79 33.40
CA THR A 848 45.22 39.19 33.49
C THR A 848 46.72 39.29 33.20
N GLU A 849 47.55 38.43 33.79
CA GLU A 849 49.00 38.40 33.55
C GLU A 849 49.35 38.03 32.11
N LEU A 850 48.63 37.08 31.52
CA LEU A 850 48.81 36.69 30.12
C LEU A 850 48.47 37.86 29.18
N LYS A 851 47.33 38.52 29.38
CA LYS A 851 46.92 39.71 28.59
C LYS A 851 47.96 40.83 28.67
N LEU A 852 48.46 41.13 29.87
CA LEU A 852 49.51 42.13 30.07
C LEU A 852 50.80 41.74 29.33
N THR A 853 51.25 40.49 29.47
CA THR A 853 52.50 40.01 28.87
C THR A 853 52.40 39.93 27.34
N LEU A 854 51.23 39.57 26.79
CA LEU A 854 50.95 39.59 25.35
C LEU A 854 51.05 41.02 24.78
N ASN A 855 50.43 42.00 25.44
CA ASN A 855 50.48 43.40 25.01
C ASN A 855 51.91 43.95 25.07
N GLN A 856 52.67 43.63 26.13
CA GLN A 856 54.08 43.99 26.24
C GLN A 856 54.91 43.40 25.08
N ALA A 857 54.76 42.10 24.82
CA ALA A 857 55.44 41.43 23.71
C ALA A 857 55.13 42.10 22.36
N LEU A 858 53.84 42.37 22.07
CA LEU A 858 53.41 42.99 20.82
C LEU A 858 53.96 44.41 20.61
N SER A 859 54.19 45.15 21.70
CA SER A 859 54.77 46.51 21.67
C SER A 859 56.31 46.54 21.63
N GLU A 860 56.99 45.43 21.93
CA GLU A 860 58.44 45.40 22.09
C GLU A 860 59.16 45.27 20.73
N THR A 861 60.10 46.19 20.52
CA THR A 861 60.93 46.28 19.31
C THR A 861 62.27 45.56 19.47
N ASP A 862 62.78 45.44 20.69
CA ASP A 862 64.00 44.68 20.99
C ASP A 862 63.73 43.17 20.94
N SER A 863 64.53 42.46 20.13
CA SER A 863 64.29 41.03 19.93
C SER A 863 64.65 40.16 21.14
N PHE A 864 65.59 40.56 21.99
CA PHE A 864 65.92 39.80 23.20
C PHE A 864 64.82 39.95 24.26
N ARG A 865 64.34 41.17 24.49
CA ARG A 865 63.22 41.43 25.41
C ARG A 865 61.93 40.77 24.93
N ARG A 866 61.65 40.77 23.62
CA ARG A 866 60.54 40.01 23.05
C ARG A 866 60.65 38.52 23.37
N PHE A 867 61.83 37.91 23.25
CA PHE A 867 62.03 36.49 23.64
C PHE A 867 61.83 36.24 25.14
N ASP A 868 62.17 37.17 26.02
CA ASP A 868 61.84 37.07 27.45
C ASP A 868 60.33 37.11 27.71
N HIS A 869 59.59 38.00 27.02
CA HIS A 869 58.12 38.00 27.10
C HIS A 869 57.52 36.71 26.52
N GLU A 870 58.02 36.20 25.39
CA GLU A 870 57.61 34.91 24.81
C GLU A 870 57.87 33.75 25.79
N ARG A 871 59.03 33.72 26.48
CA ARG A 871 59.33 32.73 27.52
C ARG A 871 58.34 32.80 28.67
N ARG A 872 58.04 34.00 29.18
CA ARG A 872 57.06 34.20 30.26
C ARG A 872 55.65 33.76 29.84
N ILE A 873 55.25 33.99 28.59
CA ILE A 873 53.98 33.47 28.04
C ILE A 873 53.97 31.93 28.10
N ARG A 874 55.04 31.24 27.68
CA ARG A 874 55.15 29.76 27.73
C ARG A 874 55.06 29.19 29.15
N GLU A 875 55.45 29.95 30.17
CA GLU A 875 55.29 29.58 31.58
C GLU A 875 53.85 29.82 32.07
N LEU A 876 53.23 30.95 31.69
CA LEU A 876 51.87 31.32 32.07
C LEU A 876 50.80 30.38 31.49
N VAL A 877 50.94 29.94 30.24
CA VAL A 877 49.96 29.06 29.56
C VAL A 877 49.88 27.65 30.14
N ARG A 878 50.87 27.21 30.93
CA ARG A 878 50.83 25.90 31.58
C ARG A 878 49.64 25.82 32.54
N ASN A 879 48.99 24.66 32.57
CA ASN A 879 47.87 24.39 33.45
C ASN A 879 48.28 24.52 34.94
N CYS A 880 47.31 24.73 35.84
CA CYS A 880 47.59 24.63 37.27
C CYS A 880 47.89 23.17 37.64
N ASN A 881 48.75 22.97 38.65
CA ASN A 881 49.07 21.66 39.20
C ASN A 881 47.92 21.17 40.10
#